data_AF-R6FQI6-F1
#
_entry.id   AF-R6FQI6-F1
#
_cell.length_a   1.000
_cell.length_b   1.000
_cell.length_c   1.000
_cell.angle_alpha   90.00
_cell.angle_beta   90.00
_cell.angle_gamma   90.00
#
_symmetry.space_group_name_H-M   'P 1'
#
loop_
_entity.id
_entity.type
_entity.pdbx_description
1 polymer ?
#
loop_
_entity_poly.entity_id
_entity_poly.type
_entity_poly.pdbx_seq_one_letter_code
_entity_poly.pdbx_strand_id
1 'polypeptide(L)'
;METIYLCIVIFLFVLAIFDLVVGVSNDAVNFLQSAVGAKAASFKTILFIAAIGVFIGASLSNGMMDIARHGIYQPEHFYFAEIMCILLAVMLTDVVLLDVFNSMGLPTSTTVSMVFELLGGTFALALIKVYSDDSLDLGDLINTDKALSVIMAIFVSVAIAFFFGMLVQWLARIIFSFNYKKHMKYSIALFGGVAATSIIYFMLIKGLKDSSFMTSEYKHWIQENTGMLIVAFFVFFTILMQILHWCKVNIFKVVVLLGTFALALAFAGNDLVNFIGVPLAGYSSFMDYTANGAGAGADGFLMTSLLGPAKTPWYFLFAAGAIMVYALCTSKKAHNVIKTSVDLSRQDEGEESFGSTPIARTLVRFSLVLSNGVSKIVPESTKRWIDTRFQKDEAIIADGAAFDLVRAAVNLVLAGLLIALGTSLKLPLSTTYVTFMVAMGTSLADRAWGRDSAVFRITGVLSVIGGWFITAGAAFTICFFVALLIHFGGTIAIVALIALAVFMLIRSQVMYKKRKAKEQVNETLKQLLQSSDNAEVIELLRKHTRQELTKVLEFTEENYERTVTSFLHENLRGLRRSMGSVKFEKQLIKQMKRTGTLAISRLDNNTILEKGLYYYQGNDFASELVYSIGRLCEPCLEHVDNNFKPLDAIQKGEFADVSEDITYLIQTCRHRVEDNNYDGMETEIRKANELNGELARLKREELQRIQGQSSSIKVSMLYLTMLQEAQNVVTYTINLIKVSRKFQSEEEA
;
A
#
# COMPACT_ATOMS: atom_id res chain seq x y z
N MET A 1 38.39 -18.50 10.31
CA MET A 1 37.24 -18.70 9.40
C MET A 1 35.95 -18.91 10.18
N GLU A 2 35.87 -19.88 11.10
CA GLU A 2 34.65 -20.16 11.91
C GLU A 2 34.07 -18.94 12.64
N THR A 3 34.91 -18.08 13.23
CA THR A 3 34.46 -16.87 13.96
C THR A 3 33.70 -15.89 13.07
N ILE A 4 34.07 -15.78 11.78
CA ILE A 4 33.39 -14.88 10.83
C ILE A 4 32.00 -15.44 10.50
N TYR A 5 31.87 -16.73 10.23
CA TYR A 5 30.58 -17.35 9.94
C TYR A 5 29.65 -17.35 11.17
N LEU A 6 30.20 -17.49 12.39
CA LEU A 6 29.44 -17.28 13.61
C LEU A 6 28.89 -15.85 13.70
N CYS A 7 29.71 -14.83 13.40
CA CYS A 7 29.25 -13.44 13.34
C CYS A 7 28.15 -13.25 12.28
N ILE A 8 28.27 -13.90 11.11
CA ILE A 8 27.22 -13.87 10.08
C ILE A 8 25.93 -14.47 10.62
N VAL A 9 25.96 -15.65 11.24
CA VAL A 9 24.76 -16.30 11.81
C VAL A 9 24.10 -15.42 12.88
N ILE A 10 24.89 -14.84 13.79
CA ILE A 10 24.37 -13.90 14.80
C ILE A 10 23.71 -12.71 14.11
N PHE A 11 24.35 -12.16 13.08
CA PHE A 11 23.80 -11.04 12.32
C PHE A 11 22.50 -11.39 11.60
N LEU A 12 22.38 -12.59 10.99
CA LEU A 12 21.14 -13.08 10.39
C LEU A 12 19.99 -13.11 11.42
N PHE A 13 20.23 -13.56 12.65
CA PHE A 13 19.22 -13.54 13.70
C PHE A 13 18.86 -12.13 14.17
N VAL A 14 19.82 -11.19 14.21
CA VAL A 14 19.52 -9.78 14.51
C VAL A 14 18.60 -9.18 13.45
N LEU A 15 18.87 -9.46 12.16
CA LEU A 15 17.99 -9.03 11.07
C LEU A 15 16.62 -9.72 11.15
N ALA A 16 16.56 -11.01 11.47
CA ALA A 16 15.32 -11.74 11.67
C ALA A 16 14.40 -11.11 12.72
N ILE A 17 14.97 -10.61 13.83
CA ILE A 17 14.20 -9.89 14.86
C ILE A 17 13.61 -8.60 14.28
N PHE A 18 14.39 -7.87 13.48
CA PHE A 18 13.92 -6.66 12.82
C PHE A 18 12.79 -6.97 11.82
N ASP A 19 12.94 -8.01 11.01
CA ASP A 19 11.94 -8.42 10.02
C ASP A 19 10.68 -8.97 10.68
N LEU A 20 10.78 -9.69 11.79
CA LEU A 20 9.61 -10.07 12.59
C LEU A 20 8.84 -8.84 13.08
N VAL A 21 9.54 -7.79 13.54
CA VAL A 21 8.88 -6.57 14.03
C VAL A 21 8.24 -5.77 12.88
N VAL A 22 8.97 -5.59 11.78
CA VAL A 22 8.52 -4.79 10.63
C VAL A 22 7.50 -5.54 9.79
N GLY A 23 7.75 -6.81 9.46
CA GLY A 23 6.87 -7.68 8.69
C GLY A 23 5.52 -7.87 9.34
N VAL A 24 5.47 -8.21 10.65
CA VAL A 24 4.19 -8.28 11.36
C VAL A 24 3.49 -6.94 11.40
N SER A 25 4.22 -5.83 11.52
CA SER A 25 3.59 -4.51 11.48
C SER A 25 2.96 -4.19 10.12
N ASN A 26 3.57 -4.67 9.03
CA ASN A 26 3.07 -4.52 7.66
C ASN A 26 1.83 -5.40 7.43
N ASP A 27 1.93 -6.67 7.81
CA ASP A 27 0.91 -7.68 7.51
C ASP A 27 -0.21 -7.72 8.56
N ALA A 28 -0.10 -7.01 9.69
CA ALA A 28 -1.15 -6.86 10.69
C ALA A 28 -2.48 -6.37 10.11
N VAL A 29 -2.39 -5.55 9.06
CA VAL A 29 -3.56 -5.05 8.33
C VAL A 29 -4.37 -6.21 7.76
N ASN A 30 -3.71 -7.23 7.21
CA ASN A 30 -4.34 -8.33 6.48
C ASN A 30 -5.36 -9.07 7.34
N PHE A 31 -5.11 -9.23 8.65
CA PHE A 31 -5.98 -9.98 9.56
C PHE A 31 -6.79 -9.12 10.55
N LEU A 32 -6.45 -7.85 10.74
CA LEU A 32 -7.19 -6.95 11.64
C LEU A 32 -8.21 -6.07 10.90
N GLN A 33 -7.97 -5.73 9.63
CA GLN A 33 -8.75 -4.74 8.88
C GLN A 33 -10.25 -5.08 8.86
N SER A 34 -10.64 -6.33 8.62
CA SER A 34 -12.06 -6.69 8.52
C SER A 34 -12.80 -6.65 9.86
N ALA A 35 -12.16 -7.05 10.96
CA ALA A 35 -12.79 -6.99 12.27
C ALA A 35 -12.85 -5.56 12.83
N VAL A 36 -11.80 -4.76 12.61
CA VAL A 36 -11.76 -3.35 13.01
C VAL A 36 -12.73 -2.53 12.15
N GLY A 37 -12.70 -2.73 10.84
CA GLY A 37 -13.55 -2.03 9.87
C GLY A 37 -15.04 -2.26 10.11
N ALA A 38 -15.46 -3.48 10.43
CA ALA A 38 -16.85 -3.77 10.76
C ALA A 38 -17.22 -3.50 12.23
N LYS A 39 -16.30 -2.94 13.04
CA LYS A 39 -16.46 -2.70 14.48
C LYS A 39 -17.04 -3.91 15.22
N ALA A 40 -16.51 -5.10 14.93
CA ALA A 40 -17.03 -6.35 15.48
C ALA A 40 -16.85 -6.44 17.00
N ALA A 41 -15.73 -5.95 17.53
CA ALA A 41 -15.44 -5.83 18.95
C ALA A 41 -14.54 -4.61 19.22
N SER A 42 -14.19 -4.37 20.50
CA SER A 42 -13.22 -3.34 20.84
C SER A 42 -11.86 -3.65 20.20
N PHE A 43 -11.11 -2.62 19.81
CA PHE A 43 -9.79 -2.80 19.20
C PHE A 43 -8.86 -3.68 20.07
N LYS A 44 -8.90 -3.49 21.39
CA LYS A 44 -8.11 -4.31 22.35
C LYS A 44 -8.49 -5.80 22.29
N THR A 45 -9.79 -6.10 22.17
CA THR A 45 -10.28 -7.49 22.07
C THR A 45 -9.83 -8.14 20.76
N ILE A 46 -9.94 -7.42 19.65
CA ILE A 46 -9.51 -7.92 18.33
C ILE A 46 -8.00 -8.18 18.33
N LEU A 47 -7.22 -7.23 18.87
CA LEU A 47 -5.77 -7.34 18.99
C LEU A 47 -5.36 -8.54 19.85
N PHE A 48 -6.02 -8.75 20.98
CA PHE A 48 -5.77 -9.90 21.87
C PHE A 48 -6.03 -11.23 21.16
N ILE A 49 -7.16 -11.35 20.46
CA ILE A 49 -7.51 -12.56 19.72
C ILE A 49 -6.53 -12.84 18.58
N ALA A 50 -6.16 -11.80 17.83
CA ALA A 50 -5.14 -11.92 16.78
C ALA A 50 -3.77 -12.30 17.35
N ALA A 51 -3.36 -11.73 18.48
CA ALA A 51 -2.10 -12.07 19.15
C ALA A 51 -2.03 -13.55 19.54
N ILE A 52 -3.12 -14.11 20.09
CA ILE A 52 -3.20 -15.55 20.38
C ILE A 52 -3.07 -16.37 19.09
N GLY A 53 -3.78 -15.97 18.03
CA GLY A 53 -3.70 -16.61 16.72
C GLY A 53 -2.27 -16.63 16.17
N VAL A 54 -1.61 -15.48 16.14
CA VAL A 54 -0.21 -15.33 15.70
C VAL A 54 0.72 -16.22 16.54
N PHE A 55 0.59 -16.18 17.86
CA PHE A 55 1.46 -16.94 18.76
C PHE A 55 1.34 -18.45 18.54
N ILE A 56 0.10 -18.95 18.47
CA ILE A 56 -0.18 -20.37 18.24
C ILE A 56 0.28 -20.77 16.84
N GLY A 57 -0.03 -19.97 15.82
CA GLY A 57 0.39 -20.23 14.44
C GLY A 57 1.91 -20.32 14.31
N ALA A 58 2.64 -19.36 14.88
CA ALA A 58 4.10 -19.37 14.84
C ALA A 58 4.69 -20.59 15.57
N SER A 59 4.16 -20.91 16.75
CA SER A 59 4.65 -22.04 17.57
C SER A 59 4.45 -23.40 16.92
N LEU A 60 3.50 -23.52 15.99
CA LEU A 60 3.16 -24.76 15.29
C LEU A 60 3.74 -24.82 13.86
N SER A 61 4.41 -23.76 13.40
CA SER A 61 4.82 -23.57 12.00
C SER A 61 6.20 -24.17 11.70
N ASN A 62 6.25 -25.48 11.48
CA ASN A 62 7.50 -26.17 11.10
C ASN A 62 7.56 -26.56 9.61
N GLY A 63 6.40 -26.85 8.99
CA GLY A 63 6.34 -27.42 7.64
C GLY A 63 6.78 -26.51 6.48
N MET A 64 6.82 -25.19 6.69
CA MET A 64 7.20 -24.21 5.67
C MET A 64 8.70 -23.95 5.59
N MET A 65 9.47 -24.34 6.62
CA MET A 65 10.91 -24.02 6.73
C MET A 65 11.77 -24.68 5.64
N ASP A 66 11.28 -25.78 5.06
CA ASP A 66 11.89 -26.48 3.93
C ASP A 66 12.08 -25.56 2.70
N ILE A 67 11.18 -24.57 2.50
CA ILE A 67 11.24 -23.65 1.35
C ILE A 67 12.55 -22.84 1.36
N ALA A 68 12.97 -22.34 2.53
CA ALA A 68 14.19 -21.54 2.64
C ALA A 68 15.48 -22.40 2.57
N ARG A 69 15.38 -23.71 2.82
CA ARG A 69 16.51 -24.65 2.85
C ARG A 69 16.83 -25.26 1.48
N HIS A 70 15.80 -25.63 0.73
CA HIS A 70 15.95 -26.37 -0.53
C HIS A 70 14.76 -26.19 -1.49
N GLY A 71 13.95 -25.14 -1.28
CA GLY A 71 12.79 -24.86 -2.12
C GLY A 71 13.15 -24.19 -3.45
N ILE A 72 14.29 -23.50 -3.52
CA ILE A 72 14.72 -22.70 -4.68
C ILE A 72 16.07 -23.18 -5.23
N TYR A 73 17.04 -23.45 -4.38
CA TYR A 73 18.35 -24.01 -4.76
C TYR A 73 18.44 -25.49 -4.37
N GLN A 74 19.34 -26.23 -5.04
CA GLN A 74 19.69 -27.62 -4.72
C GLN A 74 20.97 -27.64 -3.86
N PRO A 75 20.86 -27.67 -2.51
CA PRO A 75 21.99 -27.44 -1.61
C PRO A 75 23.11 -28.49 -1.71
N GLU A 76 22.83 -29.68 -2.21
CA GLU A 76 23.79 -30.73 -2.52
C GLU A 76 24.86 -30.31 -3.54
N HIS A 77 24.54 -29.31 -4.36
CA HIS A 77 25.45 -28.75 -5.35
C HIS A 77 26.12 -27.46 -4.88
N PHE A 78 25.89 -26.98 -3.65
CA PHE A 78 26.49 -25.76 -3.11
C PHE A 78 27.37 -26.03 -1.89
N TYR A 79 28.48 -25.32 -1.81
CA TYR A 79 29.37 -25.33 -0.65
C TYR A 79 28.81 -24.48 0.48
N PHE A 80 29.26 -24.73 1.71
CA PHE A 80 28.86 -23.98 2.89
C PHE A 80 29.03 -22.46 2.71
N ALA A 81 30.18 -22.01 2.22
CA ALA A 81 30.44 -20.59 1.99
C ALA A 81 29.47 -19.95 0.98
N GLU A 82 29.10 -20.69 -0.06
CA GLU A 82 28.16 -20.25 -1.10
C GLU A 82 26.73 -20.14 -0.56
N ILE A 83 26.28 -21.13 0.22
CA ILE A 83 24.98 -21.05 0.91
C ILE A 83 24.96 -19.86 1.87
N MET A 84 26.00 -19.65 2.68
CA MET A 84 26.08 -18.50 3.56
C MET A 84 26.08 -17.17 2.80
N CYS A 85 26.69 -17.12 1.61
CA CYS A 85 26.64 -15.97 0.71
C CYS A 85 25.21 -15.67 0.24
N ILE A 86 24.49 -16.69 -0.26
CA ILE A 86 23.10 -16.55 -0.71
C ILE A 86 22.22 -16.06 0.45
N LEU A 87 22.27 -16.73 1.60
CA LEU A 87 21.41 -16.40 2.74
C LEU A 87 21.68 -15.01 3.30
N LEU A 88 22.94 -14.57 3.33
CA LEU A 88 23.29 -13.22 3.74
C LEU A 88 22.83 -12.17 2.72
N ALA A 89 22.95 -12.44 1.42
CA ALA A 89 22.47 -11.56 0.37
C ALA A 89 20.96 -11.35 0.45
N VAL A 90 20.21 -12.42 0.73
CA VAL A 90 18.75 -12.40 0.92
C VAL A 90 18.39 -11.48 2.08
N MET A 91 18.91 -11.73 3.29
CA MET A 91 18.56 -10.91 4.46
C MET A 91 18.97 -9.43 4.31
N LEU A 92 20.10 -9.14 3.68
CA LEU A 92 20.51 -7.77 3.41
C LEU A 92 19.56 -7.09 2.41
N THR A 93 19.11 -7.83 1.39
CA THR A 93 18.19 -7.32 0.38
C THR A 93 16.81 -7.08 0.98
N ASP A 94 16.27 -8.03 1.76
CA ASP A 94 14.93 -7.93 2.36
C ASP A 94 14.81 -6.68 3.23
N VAL A 95 15.80 -6.43 4.08
CA VAL A 95 15.84 -5.24 4.95
C VAL A 95 15.82 -3.94 4.15
N VAL A 96 16.60 -3.86 3.06
CA VAL A 96 16.66 -2.66 2.21
C VAL A 96 15.35 -2.49 1.44
N LEU A 97 14.82 -3.58 0.90
CA LEU A 97 13.65 -3.60 0.04
C LEU A 97 12.39 -3.26 0.84
N LEU A 98 12.18 -3.93 1.98
CA LEU A 98 11.08 -3.66 2.90
C LEU A 98 11.11 -2.21 3.39
N ASP A 99 12.27 -1.66 3.71
CA ASP A 99 12.38 -0.28 4.18
C ASP A 99 12.05 0.76 3.10
N VAL A 100 12.49 0.53 1.86
CA VAL A 100 12.17 1.40 0.72
C VAL A 100 10.66 1.35 0.43
N PHE A 101 10.07 0.16 0.34
CA PHE A 101 8.66 0.02 0.04
C PHE A 101 7.76 0.56 1.16
N ASN A 102 8.11 0.31 2.42
CA ASN A 102 7.43 0.91 3.57
C ASN A 102 7.53 2.44 3.55
N SER A 103 8.69 2.99 3.16
CA SER A 103 8.87 4.43 2.99
C SER A 103 8.07 5.01 1.82
N MET A 104 7.74 4.19 0.81
CA MET A 104 6.89 4.58 -0.32
C MET A 104 5.40 4.32 -0.07
N GLY A 105 5.04 3.64 1.03
CA GLY A 105 3.65 3.31 1.36
C GLY A 105 3.00 2.30 0.42
N LEU A 106 3.81 1.48 -0.27
CA LEU A 106 3.31 0.46 -1.20
C LEU A 106 3.12 -0.87 -0.45
N PRO A 107 1.95 -1.54 -0.56
CA PRO A 107 1.74 -2.83 0.07
C PRO A 107 2.62 -3.90 -0.60
N THR A 108 3.62 -4.37 0.13
CA THR A 108 4.53 -5.44 -0.31
C THR A 108 4.19 -6.76 0.32
N SER A 109 4.63 -7.84 -0.34
CA SER A 109 4.52 -9.19 0.19
C SER A 109 5.90 -9.70 0.57
N THR A 110 6.07 -9.99 1.85
CA THR A 110 7.26 -10.62 2.44
C THR A 110 7.56 -11.98 1.78
N THR A 111 6.52 -12.78 1.50
CA THR A 111 6.65 -14.05 0.78
C THR A 111 7.24 -13.89 -0.62
N VAL A 112 6.77 -12.89 -1.37
CA VAL A 112 7.24 -12.64 -2.74
C VAL A 112 8.68 -12.14 -2.72
N SER A 113 9.02 -11.22 -1.81
CA SER A 113 10.40 -10.75 -1.62
C SER A 113 11.35 -11.92 -1.35
N MET A 114 11.08 -12.73 -0.33
CA MET A 114 11.95 -13.85 0.06
C MET A 114 12.16 -14.88 -1.06
N VAL A 115 11.09 -15.26 -1.77
CA VAL A 115 11.18 -16.23 -2.88
C VAL A 115 12.03 -15.69 -4.04
N PHE A 116 11.81 -14.43 -4.43
CA PHE A 116 12.55 -13.83 -5.55
C PHE A 116 13.97 -13.42 -5.17
N GLU A 117 14.23 -13.06 -3.91
CA GLU A 117 15.58 -12.86 -3.38
C GLU A 117 16.37 -14.16 -3.40
N LEU A 118 15.81 -15.26 -2.87
CA LEU A 118 16.44 -16.58 -2.94
C LEU A 118 16.72 -16.99 -4.39
N LEU A 119 15.77 -16.75 -5.29
CA LEU A 119 15.96 -17.04 -6.71
C LEU A 119 17.08 -16.18 -7.30
N GLY A 120 17.13 -14.88 -7.01
CA GLY A 120 18.17 -13.97 -7.50
C GLY A 120 19.57 -14.32 -6.99
N GLY A 121 19.71 -14.55 -5.68
CA GLY A 121 20.98 -14.96 -5.08
C GLY A 121 21.46 -16.32 -5.58
N THR A 122 20.55 -17.29 -5.70
CA THR A 122 20.86 -18.61 -6.28
C THR A 122 21.29 -18.49 -7.73
N PHE A 123 20.54 -17.75 -8.54
CA PHE A 123 20.82 -17.57 -9.96
C PHE A 123 22.20 -16.92 -10.18
N ALA A 124 22.58 -15.96 -9.33
CA ALA A 124 23.91 -15.35 -9.37
C ALA A 124 25.04 -16.37 -9.19
N LEU A 125 24.99 -17.19 -8.14
CA LEU A 125 26.03 -18.18 -7.89
C LEU A 125 25.96 -19.36 -8.86
N ALA A 126 24.76 -19.74 -9.31
CA ALA A 126 24.59 -20.78 -10.30
C ALA A 126 25.28 -20.42 -11.63
N LEU A 127 25.17 -19.16 -12.09
CA LEU A 127 25.89 -18.70 -13.29
C LEU A 127 27.42 -18.80 -13.15
N ILE A 128 27.96 -18.47 -11.98
CA ILE A 128 29.40 -18.60 -11.70
C ILE A 128 29.81 -20.07 -11.74
N LYS A 129 29.00 -20.97 -11.17
CA LYS A 129 29.28 -22.40 -11.14
C LYS A 129 29.24 -23.05 -12.51
N VAL A 130 28.19 -22.80 -13.29
CA VAL A 130 28.08 -23.31 -14.67
C VAL A 130 29.22 -22.79 -15.55
N TYR A 131 29.67 -21.54 -15.34
CA TYR A 131 30.83 -21.02 -16.05
C TYR A 131 32.16 -21.69 -15.64
N SER A 132 32.24 -22.21 -14.42
CA SER A 132 33.47 -22.80 -13.85
C SER A 132 33.53 -24.33 -14.01
N ASP A 133 32.39 -24.98 -14.26
CA ASP A 133 32.25 -26.43 -14.36
C ASP A 133 31.27 -26.80 -15.49
N ASP A 134 31.82 -27.25 -16.62
CA ASP A 134 31.05 -27.65 -17.82
C ASP A 134 30.15 -28.89 -17.60
N SER A 135 30.24 -29.55 -16.44
CA SER A 135 29.41 -30.72 -16.10
C SER A 135 28.09 -30.38 -15.41
N LEU A 136 27.90 -29.14 -14.98
CA LEU A 136 26.70 -28.69 -14.28
C LEU A 136 25.86 -27.79 -15.19
N ASP A 137 24.57 -28.09 -15.31
CA ASP A 137 23.62 -27.19 -15.94
C ASP A 137 22.88 -26.33 -14.90
N LEU A 138 22.30 -25.21 -15.33
CA LEU A 138 21.51 -24.34 -14.46
C LEU A 138 20.32 -25.09 -13.81
N GLY A 139 19.77 -26.09 -14.52
CA GLY A 139 18.69 -26.94 -14.03
C GLY A 139 19.08 -27.84 -12.86
N ASP A 140 20.37 -28.16 -12.71
CA ASP A 140 20.89 -28.97 -11.60
C ASP A 140 21.10 -28.11 -10.34
N LEU A 141 21.33 -26.82 -10.49
CA LEU A 141 21.60 -25.91 -9.36
C LEU A 141 20.31 -25.28 -8.81
N ILE A 142 19.33 -25.02 -9.67
CA ILE A 142 18.04 -24.44 -9.31
C ILE A 142 17.00 -25.56 -9.22
N ASN A 143 16.26 -25.60 -8.12
CA ASN A 143 15.10 -26.49 -7.97
C ASN A 143 13.94 -25.95 -8.81
N THR A 144 14.06 -26.08 -10.14
CA THR A 144 13.21 -25.40 -11.12
C THR A 144 11.75 -25.79 -10.96
N ASP A 145 11.46 -27.08 -10.75
CA ASP A 145 10.10 -27.57 -10.55
C ASP A 145 9.46 -26.97 -9.30
N LYS A 146 10.18 -26.96 -8.17
CA LYS A 146 9.63 -26.42 -6.93
C LYS A 146 9.55 -24.90 -6.98
N ALA A 147 10.57 -24.22 -7.48
CA ALA A 147 10.58 -22.77 -7.64
C ALA A 147 9.44 -22.28 -8.54
N LEU A 148 9.22 -22.93 -9.68
CA LEU A 148 8.12 -22.60 -10.58
C LEU A 148 6.77 -22.91 -9.94
N SER A 149 6.62 -24.03 -9.22
CA SER A 149 5.42 -24.34 -8.44
C SER A 149 5.10 -23.26 -7.40
N VAL A 150 6.11 -22.77 -6.68
CA VAL A 150 5.97 -21.69 -5.69
C VAL A 150 5.54 -20.37 -6.36
N ILE A 151 6.24 -19.96 -7.43
CA ILE A 151 5.92 -18.74 -8.18
C ILE A 151 4.50 -18.81 -8.74
N MET A 152 4.12 -19.94 -9.34
CA MET A 152 2.77 -20.16 -9.86
C MET A 152 1.73 -20.12 -8.75
N ALA A 153 2.00 -20.72 -7.58
CA ALA A 153 1.08 -20.67 -6.44
C ALA A 153 0.80 -19.23 -5.99
N ILE A 154 1.84 -18.39 -5.91
CA ILE A 154 1.70 -16.96 -5.58
C ILE A 154 0.74 -16.27 -6.56
N PHE A 155 0.99 -16.35 -7.87
CA PHE A 155 0.19 -15.62 -8.86
C PHE A 155 -1.19 -16.23 -9.10
N VAL A 156 -1.32 -17.56 -9.10
CA VAL A 156 -2.61 -18.25 -9.26
C VAL A 156 -3.52 -17.98 -8.06
N SER A 157 -2.96 -17.85 -6.86
CA SER A 157 -3.74 -17.52 -5.65
C SER A 157 -4.49 -16.20 -5.78
N VAL A 158 -3.97 -15.21 -6.52
CA VAL A 158 -4.63 -13.93 -6.82
C VAL A 158 -5.97 -14.15 -7.51
N ALA A 159 -5.98 -14.94 -8.57
CA ALA A 159 -7.18 -15.23 -9.36
C ALA A 159 -8.19 -16.08 -8.56
N ILE A 160 -7.70 -17.11 -7.86
CA ILE A 160 -8.52 -17.98 -7.00
C ILE A 160 -9.19 -17.15 -5.89
N ALA A 161 -8.42 -16.33 -5.18
CA ALA A 161 -8.88 -15.49 -4.09
C ALA A 161 -9.95 -14.49 -4.55
N PHE A 162 -9.74 -13.84 -5.70
CA PHE A 162 -10.71 -12.91 -6.27
C PHE A 162 -12.02 -13.63 -6.67
N PHE A 163 -11.91 -14.76 -7.36
CA PHE A 163 -13.06 -15.53 -7.82
C PHE A 163 -13.90 -16.06 -6.65
N PHE A 164 -13.28 -16.74 -5.69
CA PHE A 164 -14.00 -17.28 -4.54
C PHE A 164 -14.49 -16.19 -3.60
N GLY A 165 -13.77 -15.07 -3.47
CA GLY A 165 -14.24 -13.89 -2.75
C GLY A 165 -15.56 -13.39 -3.34
N MET A 166 -15.62 -13.25 -4.66
CA MET A 166 -16.84 -12.85 -5.35
C MET A 166 -17.96 -13.88 -5.19
N LEU A 167 -17.67 -15.16 -5.43
CA LEU A 167 -18.67 -16.23 -5.41
C LEU A 167 -19.28 -16.41 -4.01
N VAL A 168 -18.44 -16.57 -2.99
CA VAL A 168 -18.91 -16.84 -1.61
C VAL A 168 -19.67 -15.64 -1.07
N GLN A 169 -19.22 -14.41 -1.35
CA GLN A 169 -19.94 -13.21 -0.95
C GLN A 169 -21.29 -13.09 -1.67
N TRP A 170 -21.33 -13.35 -2.97
CA TRP A 170 -22.58 -13.33 -3.73
C TRP A 170 -23.60 -14.33 -3.16
N LEU A 171 -23.16 -15.55 -2.82
CA LEU A 171 -23.99 -16.56 -2.14
C LEU A 171 -24.43 -16.09 -0.74
N ALA A 172 -23.52 -15.49 0.03
CA ALA A 172 -23.84 -14.94 1.35
C ALA A 172 -24.92 -13.85 1.26
N ARG A 173 -24.87 -12.98 0.24
CA ARG A 173 -25.88 -11.94 -0.02
C ARG A 173 -27.22 -12.52 -0.44
N ILE A 174 -27.24 -13.59 -1.22
CA ILE A 174 -28.48 -14.31 -1.52
C ILE A 174 -29.14 -14.84 -0.24
N ILE A 175 -28.37 -15.32 0.73
CA ILE A 175 -28.90 -15.90 1.97
C ILE A 175 -29.29 -14.83 3.00
N PHE A 176 -28.46 -13.80 3.20
CA PHE A 176 -28.62 -12.84 4.30
C PHE A 176 -29.07 -11.44 3.86
N SER A 177 -28.97 -11.05 2.59
CA SER A 177 -29.20 -9.67 2.13
C SER A 177 -28.33 -8.64 2.90
N PHE A 178 -28.51 -7.35 2.63
CA PHE A 178 -27.90 -6.25 3.41
C PHE A 178 -28.65 -6.01 4.75
N ASN A 179 -29.96 -6.30 4.78
CA ASN A 179 -30.76 -6.33 6.01
C ASN A 179 -30.80 -7.74 6.62
N TYR A 180 -29.67 -8.15 7.18
CA TYR A 180 -29.47 -9.51 7.64
C TYR A 180 -30.35 -9.93 8.84
N LYS A 181 -31.01 -8.98 9.53
CA LYS A 181 -31.94 -9.25 10.66
C LYS A 181 -33.25 -9.91 10.23
N LYS A 182 -33.78 -9.59 9.04
CA LYS A 182 -35.07 -10.12 8.56
C LYS A 182 -35.05 -11.64 8.28
N HIS A 183 -33.87 -12.23 8.06
CA HIS A 183 -33.71 -13.64 7.63
C HIS A 183 -32.92 -14.52 8.63
N MET A 184 -32.92 -14.18 9.93
CA MET A 184 -32.02 -14.79 10.93
C MET A 184 -32.43 -16.13 11.55
N LYS A 185 -33.68 -16.60 11.45
CA LYS A 185 -34.18 -17.63 12.41
C LYS A 185 -33.33 -18.90 12.54
N TYR A 186 -32.83 -19.45 11.43
CA TYR A 186 -32.01 -20.68 11.43
C TYR A 186 -30.78 -20.59 10.51
N SER A 187 -30.86 -19.80 9.43
CA SER A 187 -29.78 -19.65 8.45
C SER A 187 -28.48 -19.14 9.07
N ILE A 188 -28.57 -18.31 10.12
CA ILE A 188 -27.40 -17.74 10.79
C ILE A 188 -26.61 -18.77 11.59
N ALA A 189 -27.29 -19.74 12.22
CA ALA A 189 -26.65 -20.81 12.97
C ALA A 189 -25.96 -21.80 12.02
N LEU A 190 -26.60 -22.12 10.88
CA LEU A 190 -26.02 -22.94 9.83
C LEU A 190 -24.74 -22.28 9.27
N PHE A 191 -24.79 -20.99 8.94
CA PHE A 191 -23.62 -20.26 8.44
C PHE A 191 -22.49 -20.21 9.48
N GLY A 192 -22.81 -19.91 10.74
CA GLY A 192 -21.83 -19.95 11.83
C GLY A 192 -21.22 -21.33 12.03
N GLY A 193 -22.03 -22.39 11.90
CA GLY A 193 -21.61 -23.79 11.95
C GLY A 193 -20.66 -24.15 10.82
N VAL A 194 -20.99 -23.80 9.56
CA VAL A 194 -20.11 -24.01 8.40
C VAL A 194 -18.80 -23.25 8.58
N ALA A 195 -18.86 -21.97 8.98
CA ALA A 195 -17.67 -21.13 9.14
C ALA A 195 -16.73 -21.67 10.24
N ALA A 196 -17.27 -21.97 11.43
CA ALA A 196 -16.48 -22.51 12.54
C ALA A 196 -15.88 -23.88 12.22
N THR A 197 -16.65 -24.76 11.57
CA THR A 197 -16.17 -26.09 11.17
C THR A 197 -15.08 -25.99 10.11
N SER A 198 -15.26 -25.14 9.10
CA SER A 198 -14.26 -24.90 8.06
C SER A 198 -12.95 -24.41 8.67
N ILE A 199 -13.05 -23.45 9.58
CA ILE A 199 -11.89 -22.90 10.29
C ILE A 199 -11.18 -23.98 11.11
N ILE A 200 -11.92 -24.78 11.89
CA ILE A 200 -11.32 -25.86 12.69
C ILE A 200 -10.71 -26.96 11.82
N TYR A 201 -11.38 -27.34 10.73
CA TYR A 201 -10.86 -28.36 9.83
C TYR A 201 -9.52 -27.95 9.21
N PHE A 202 -9.45 -26.73 8.64
CA PHE A 202 -8.22 -26.28 7.99
C PHE A 202 -7.10 -25.95 8.99
N MET A 203 -7.43 -25.42 10.17
CA MET A 203 -6.41 -25.06 11.16
C MET A 203 -5.95 -26.24 12.04
N LEU A 204 -6.88 -26.99 12.62
CA LEU A 204 -6.55 -28.04 13.59
C LEU A 204 -6.27 -29.37 12.91
N ILE A 205 -7.06 -29.77 11.91
CA ILE A 205 -6.90 -31.09 11.30
C ILE A 205 -5.81 -31.07 10.23
N LYS A 206 -5.86 -30.11 9.30
CA LYS A 206 -4.83 -29.97 8.26
C LYS A 206 -3.57 -29.25 8.75
N GLY A 207 -3.72 -28.15 9.50
CA GLY A 207 -2.59 -27.36 9.98
C GLY A 207 -1.71 -28.08 11.01
N LEU A 208 -2.29 -28.86 11.94
CA LEU A 208 -1.49 -29.60 12.93
C LEU A 208 -0.80 -30.85 12.38
N LYS A 209 -1.18 -31.36 11.21
CA LYS A 209 -0.64 -32.60 10.65
C LYS A 209 0.89 -32.59 10.55
N ASP A 210 1.50 -31.42 10.37
CA ASP A 210 2.96 -31.24 10.26
C ASP A 210 3.60 -30.58 11.49
N SER A 211 2.87 -30.48 12.61
CA SER A 211 3.40 -29.95 13.87
C SER A 211 4.38 -30.95 14.51
N SER A 212 5.35 -30.41 15.25
CA SER A 212 6.33 -31.18 16.03
C SER A 212 5.71 -32.03 17.14
N PHE A 213 4.44 -31.80 17.48
CA PHE A 213 3.73 -32.51 18.54
C PHE A 213 2.87 -33.68 18.03
N MET A 214 2.71 -33.87 16.70
CA MET A 214 1.89 -34.94 16.13
C MET A 214 2.67 -36.26 15.93
N THR A 215 2.27 -37.32 16.63
CA THR A 215 2.78 -38.68 16.40
C THR A 215 2.14 -39.34 15.17
N SER A 216 2.82 -40.33 14.59
CA SER A 216 2.35 -41.06 13.41
C SER A 216 0.99 -41.75 13.62
N GLU A 217 0.73 -42.26 14.83
CA GLU A 217 -0.54 -42.90 15.20
C GLU A 217 -1.71 -41.91 15.17
N TYR A 218 -1.54 -40.72 15.76
CA TYR A 218 -2.57 -39.68 15.72
C TYR A 218 -2.81 -39.16 14.30
N LYS A 219 -1.78 -39.08 13.45
CA LYS A 219 -1.94 -38.68 12.04
C LYS A 219 -2.79 -39.67 11.25
N HIS A 220 -2.62 -40.98 11.49
CA HIS A 220 -3.40 -42.03 10.83
C HIS A 220 -4.86 -42.00 11.29
N TRP A 221 -5.08 -41.94 12.61
CA TRP A 221 -6.43 -41.89 13.19
C TRP A 221 -7.23 -40.69 12.68
N ILE A 222 -6.62 -39.50 12.60
CA ILE A 222 -7.28 -38.31 12.08
C ILE A 222 -7.66 -38.50 10.60
N GLN A 223 -6.79 -39.09 9.78
CA GLN A 223 -7.06 -39.30 8.35
C GLN A 223 -8.25 -40.25 8.15
N GLU A 224 -8.30 -41.36 8.87
CA GLU A 224 -9.39 -42.33 8.77
C GLU A 224 -10.73 -41.75 9.25
N ASN A 225 -10.70 -40.89 10.27
CA ASN A 225 -11.91 -40.33 10.88
C ASN A 225 -12.25 -38.91 10.40
N THR A 226 -11.56 -38.39 9.38
CA THR A 226 -11.71 -36.99 8.94
C THR A 226 -13.16 -36.65 8.59
N GLY A 227 -13.85 -37.51 7.83
CA GLY A 227 -15.25 -37.28 7.45
C GLY A 227 -16.19 -37.22 8.66
N MET A 228 -15.99 -38.15 9.61
CA MET A 228 -16.77 -38.20 10.85
C MET A 228 -16.53 -36.96 11.72
N LEU A 229 -15.28 -36.51 11.85
CA LEU A 229 -14.90 -35.32 12.60
C LEU A 229 -15.52 -34.06 12.01
N ILE A 230 -15.52 -33.90 10.68
CA ILE A 230 -16.14 -32.75 10.01
C ILE A 230 -17.64 -32.72 10.30
N VAL A 231 -18.34 -33.84 10.17
CA VAL A 231 -19.79 -33.92 10.44
C VAL A 231 -20.09 -33.65 11.90
N ALA A 232 -19.32 -34.24 12.82
CA ALA A 232 -19.48 -34.04 14.26
C ALA A 232 -19.27 -32.57 14.66
N PHE A 233 -18.21 -31.93 14.17
CA PHE A 233 -17.96 -30.51 14.40
C PHE A 233 -19.04 -29.64 13.77
N PHE A 234 -19.49 -29.96 12.55
CA PHE A 234 -20.56 -29.22 11.91
C PHE A 234 -21.85 -29.24 12.72
N VAL A 235 -22.27 -30.42 13.19
CA VAL A 235 -23.47 -30.55 14.03
C VAL A 235 -23.27 -29.79 15.35
N PHE A 236 -22.13 -30.00 16.02
CA PHE A 236 -21.82 -29.34 17.28
C PHE A 236 -21.83 -27.81 17.16
N PHE A 237 -21.09 -27.24 16.19
CA PHE A 237 -21.01 -25.79 16.02
C PHE A 237 -22.33 -25.21 15.54
N THR A 238 -23.10 -25.90 14.72
CA THR A 238 -24.44 -25.43 14.32
C THR A 238 -25.35 -25.33 15.55
N ILE A 239 -25.36 -26.35 16.42
CA ILE A 239 -26.12 -26.33 17.67
C ILE A 239 -25.63 -25.21 18.60
N LEU A 240 -24.31 -25.08 18.78
CA LEU A 240 -23.71 -24.04 19.62
C LEU A 240 -24.09 -22.63 19.12
N MET A 241 -23.99 -22.39 17.81
CA MET A 241 -24.37 -21.11 17.22
C MET A 241 -25.88 -20.85 17.39
N GLN A 242 -26.72 -21.88 17.28
CA GLN A 242 -28.16 -21.75 17.54
C GLN A 242 -28.45 -21.38 19.00
N ILE A 243 -27.76 -21.99 19.96
CA ILE A 243 -27.89 -21.65 21.40
C ILE A 243 -27.44 -20.21 21.63
N LEU A 244 -26.30 -19.80 21.08
CA LEU A 244 -25.81 -18.41 21.18
C LEU A 244 -26.79 -17.40 20.56
N HIS A 245 -27.45 -17.78 19.45
CA HIS A 245 -28.50 -16.97 18.84
C HIS A 245 -29.67 -16.76 19.80
N TRP A 246 -30.13 -17.82 20.48
CA TRP A 246 -31.19 -17.74 21.49
C TRP A 246 -30.79 -16.87 22.69
N CYS A 247 -29.52 -16.88 23.07
CA CYS A 247 -28.94 -15.98 24.06
C CYS A 247 -28.76 -14.52 23.56
N LYS A 248 -29.26 -14.18 22.37
CA LYS A 248 -29.16 -12.87 21.72
C LYS A 248 -27.73 -12.42 21.41
N VAL A 249 -26.79 -13.37 21.31
CA VAL A 249 -25.42 -13.08 20.85
C VAL A 249 -25.42 -12.90 19.33
N ASN A 250 -24.72 -11.87 18.83
CA ASN A 250 -24.58 -11.66 17.40
C ASN A 250 -23.55 -12.65 16.83
N ILE A 251 -24.04 -13.69 16.15
CA ILE A 251 -23.20 -14.74 15.56
C ILE A 251 -22.19 -14.18 14.55
N PHE A 252 -22.52 -13.14 13.76
CA PHE A 252 -21.54 -12.59 12.84
C PHE A 252 -20.33 -11.98 13.57
N LYS A 253 -20.53 -11.38 14.76
CA LYS A 253 -19.40 -10.93 15.58
C LYS A 253 -18.54 -12.12 16.04
N VAL A 254 -19.16 -13.23 16.44
CA VAL A 254 -18.45 -14.46 16.82
C VAL A 254 -17.65 -15.00 15.63
N VAL A 255 -18.27 -15.12 14.45
CA VAL A 255 -17.60 -15.60 13.23
C VAL A 255 -16.48 -14.65 12.80
N VAL A 256 -16.66 -13.34 12.89
CA VAL A 256 -15.60 -12.36 12.60
C VAL A 256 -14.42 -12.53 13.56
N LEU A 257 -14.66 -12.67 14.87
CA LEU A 257 -13.58 -12.87 15.84
C LEU A 257 -12.85 -14.20 15.64
N LEU A 258 -13.60 -15.27 15.38
CA LEU A 258 -13.05 -16.61 15.10
C LEU A 258 -12.29 -16.61 13.76
N GLY A 259 -12.77 -15.85 12.76
CA GLY A 259 -12.09 -15.61 11.50
C GLY A 259 -10.81 -14.78 11.65
N THR A 260 -10.80 -13.75 12.51
CA THR A 260 -9.58 -12.99 12.83
C THR A 260 -8.54 -13.88 13.49
N PHE A 261 -8.94 -14.70 14.47
CA PHE A 261 -8.06 -15.70 15.05
C PHE A 261 -7.47 -16.63 13.97
N ALA A 262 -8.34 -17.13 13.09
CA ALA A 262 -7.96 -18.10 12.08
C ALA A 262 -7.01 -17.54 11.02
N LEU A 263 -7.29 -16.34 10.53
CA LEU A 263 -6.46 -15.66 9.57
C LEU A 263 -5.11 -15.24 10.18
N ALA A 264 -5.09 -14.81 11.45
CA ALA A 264 -3.85 -14.52 12.18
C ALA A 264 -2.99 -15.78 12.39
N LEU A 265 -3.63 -16.92 12.69
CA LEU A 265 -2.95 -18.21 12.79
C LEU A 265 -2.39 -18.67 11.45
N ALA A 266 -3.18 -18.58 10.38
CA ALA A 266 -2.76 -18.93 9.03
C ALA A 266 -1.63 -18.02 8.52
N PHE A 267 -1.71 -16.72 8.84
CA PHE A 267 -0.64 -15.75 8.58
C PHE A 267 0.67 -16.18 9.24
N ALA A 268 0.66 -16.43 10.55
CA ALA A 268 1.87 -16.84 11.25
C ALA A 268 2.38 -18.22 10.80
N GLY A 269 1.48 -19.14 10.43
CA GLY A 269 1.86 -20.44 9.85
C GLY A 269 2.51 -20.35 8.46
N ASN A 270 2.14 -19.34 7.67
CA ASN A 270 2.63 -19.17 6.31
C ASN A 270 3.87 -18.27 6.25
N ASP A 271 3.83 -17.11 6.91
CA ASP A 271 4.80 -16.04 6.74
C ASP A 271 5.99 -16.15 7.71
N LEU A 272 5.92 -17.02 8.73
CA LEU A 272 7.04 -17.21 9.65
C LEU A 272 8.33 -17.65 8.93
N VAL A 273 8.22 -18.46 7.88
CA VAL A 273 9.39 -18.86 7.09
C VAL A 273 10.08 -17.66 6.44
N ASN A 274 9.35 -16.62 6.07
CA ASN A 274 9.93 -15.43 5.44
C ASN A 274 10.88 -14.72 6.41
N PHE A 275 10.57 -14.74 7.72
CA PHE A 275 11.35 -14.02 8.72
C PHE A 275 12.49 -14.82 9.34
N ILE A 276 12.27 -16.12 9.62
CA ILE A 276 13.25 -16.95 10.33
C ILE A 276 13.79 -18.12 9.51
N GLY A 277 13.20 -18.42 8.34
CA GLY A 277 13.62 -19.56 7.52
C GLY A 277 15.06 -19.44 7.02
N VAL A 278 15.43 -18.28 6.48
CA VAL A 278 16.79 -17.99 6.00
C VAL A 278 17.82 -18.00 7.16
N PRO A 279 17.59 -17.32 8.30
CA PRO A 279 18.45 -17.43 9.48
C PRO A 279 18.60 -18.87 10.01
N LEU A 280 17.51 -19.65 10.05
CA LEU A 280 17.55 -21.04 10.49
C LEU A 280 18.28 -21.95 9.50
N ALA A 281 18.15 -21.72 8.20
CA ALA A 281 18.95 -22.40 7.19
C ALA A 281 20.44 -22.11 7.41
N GLY A 282 20.81 -20.84 7.63
CA GLY A 282 22.19 -20.44 7.92
C GLY A 282 22.72 -21.05 9.21
N TYR A 283 21.93 -21.05 10.27
CA TYR A 283 22.26 -21.70 11.53
C TYR A 283 22.48 -23.20 11.35
N SER A 284 21.59 -23.90 10.64
CA SER A 284 21.72 -25.34 10.42
C SER A 284 22.94 -25.68 9.55
N SER A 285 23.23 -24.85 8.54
CA SER A 285 24.42 -24.98 7.69
C SER A 285 25.70 -24.83 8.52
N PHE A 286 25.73 -23.84 9.42
CA PHE A 286 26.85 -23.62 10.32
C PHE A 286 27.04 -24.76 11.31
N MET A 287 25.97 -25.25 11.94
CA MET A 287 26.04 -26.37 12.87
C MET A 287 26.58 -27.64 12.19
N ASP A 288 26.10 -27.96 10.98
CA ASP A 288 26.58 -29.10 10.22
C ASP A 288 28.05 -28.94 9.81
N TYR A 289 28.43 -27.76 9.31
CA TYR A 289 29.82 -27.44 9.00
C TYR A 289 30.76 -27.57 10.21
N THR A 290 30.35 -27.08 11.39
CA THR A 290 31.17 -27.22 12.61
C THR A 290 31.28 -28.65 13.11
N ALA A 291 30.27 -29.48 12.87
CA ALA A 291 30.27 -30.88 13.29
C ALA A 291 31.06 -31.78 12.31
N ASN A 292 30.96 -31.52 11.00
CA ASN A 292 31.36 -32.46 9.96
C ASN A 292 32.35 -31.87 8.92
N GLY A 293 32.52 -30.55 8.88
CA GLY A 293 33.27 -29.83 7.83
C GLY A 293 34.76 -29.58 8.10
N ALA A 294 35.28 -30.01 9.24
CA ALA A 294 36.65 -29.72 9.69
C ALA A 294 37.76 -30.19 8.71
N GLY A 295 37.49 -31.20 7.87
CA GLY A 295 38.45 -31.75 6.90
C GLY A 295 38.43 -31.11 5.51
N ALA A 296 37.36 -30.40 5.11
CA ALA A 296 37.15 -29.90 3.74
C ALA A 296 37.23 -28.36 3.62
N GLY A 297 37.07 -27.63 4.73
CA GLY A 297 37.00 -26.17 4.72
C GLY A 297 35.67 -25.62 4.16
N ALA A 298 35.42 -24.33 4.35
CA ALA A 298 34.14 -23.70 4.04
C ALA A 298 33.78 -23.70 2.53
N ASP A 299 34.79 -23.67 1.67
CA ASP A 299 34.65 -23.68 0.20
C ASP A 299 34.69 -25.11 -0.38
N GLY A 300 34.81 -26.14 0.45
CA GLY A 300 34.89 -27.54 0.02
C GLY A 300 33.85 -28.47 0.67
N PHE A 301 33.06 -27.98 1.62
CA PHE A 301 32.04 -28.77 2.32
C PHE A 301 30.65 -28.55 1.71
N LEU A 302 30.09 -29.58 1.07
CA LEU A 302 28.77 -29.54 0.41
C LEU A 302 27.61 -29.57 1.42
N MET A 303 26.52 -28.87 1.11
CA MET A 303 25.37 -28.69 2.01
C MET A 303 24.24 -29.72 1.81
N THR A 304 24.58 -30.97 1.52
CA THR A 304 23.59 -32.06 1.34
C THR A 304 22.68 -32.25 2.56
N SER A 305 23.13 -31.88 3.77
CA SER A 305 22.32 -31.93 5.00
C SER A 305 21.06 -31.06 4.95
N LEU A 306 21.04 -30.03 4.09
CA LEU A 306 19.88 -29.17 3.93
C LEU A 306 18.71 -29.85 3.23
N LEU A 307 18.92 -30.92 2.44
CA LEU A 307 17.87 -31.74 1.81
C LEU A 307 16.98 -32.46 2.83
N GLY A 308 17.49 -32.71 4.03
CA GLY A 308 16.71 -33.31 5.11
C GLY A 308 15.58 -32.39 5.60
N PRO A 309 14.47 -32.95 6.10
CA PRO A 309 13.34 -32.15 6.58
C PRO A 309 13.78 -31.21 7.70
N ALA A 310 13.27 -29.97 7.68
CA ALA A 310 13.59 -28.98 8.68
C ALA A 310 13.22 -29.48 10.10
N LYS A 311 14.23 -29.57 10.97
CA LYS A 311 14.06 -29.85 12.39
C LYS A 311 14.28 -28.57 13.18
N THR A 312 13.28 -27.68 13.17
CA THR A 312 13.37 -26.44 13.94
C THR A 312 13.14 -26.70 15.42
N PRO A 313 14.08 -26.36 16.31
CA PRO A 313 13.85 -26.43 17.74
C PRO A 313 12.69 -25.55 18.19
N TRP A 314 11.84 -26.07 19.08
CA TRP A 314 10.60 -25.39 19.49
C TRP A 314 10.84 -23.99 20.10
N TYR A 315 11.99 -23.77 20.73
CA TYR A 315 12.32 -22.49 21.36
C TYR A 315 12.50 -21.34 20.35
N PHE A 316 12.97 -21.62 19.12
CA PHE A 316 13.05 -20.60 18.07
C PHE A 316 11.65 -20.19 17.60
N LEU A 317 10.75 -21.16 17.40
CA LEU A 317 9.36 -20.91 16.99
C LEU A 317 8.59 -20.13 18.08
N PHE A 318 8.77 -20.52 19.34
CA PHE A 318 8.18 -19.84 20.49
C PHE A 318 8.69 -18.40 20.63
N ALA A 319 10.01 -18.20 20.54
CA ALA A 319 10.60 -16.86 20.62
C ALA A 319 10.14 -15.95 19.47
N ALA A 320 10.08 -16.48 18.25
CA ALA A 320 9.56 -15.75 17.11
C ALA A 320 8.10 -15.34 17.34
N GLY A 321 7.24 -16.28 17.77
CA GLY A 321 5.85 -15.98 18.13
C GLY A 321 5.72 -14.89 19.20
N ALA A 322 6.57 -14.92 20.23
CA ALA A 322 6.60 -13.88 21.27
C ALA A 322 7.00 -12.50 20.73
N ILE A 323 8.00 -12.44 19.85
CA ILE A 323 8.44 -11.19 19.19
C ILE A 323 7.32 -10.64 18.29
N MET A 324 6.66 -11.50 17.50
CA MET A 324 5.54 -11.11 16.64
C MET A 324 4.39 -10.51 17.47
N VAL A 325 4.02 -11.13 18.59
CA VAL A 325 3.00 -10.60 19.51
C VAL A 325 3.43 -9.27 20.12
N TYR A 326 4.68 -9.17 20.57
CA TYR A 326 5.23 -7.93 21.11
C TYR A 326 5.15 -6.80 20.07
N ALA A 327 5.56 -7.07 18.83
CA ALA A 327 5.48 -6.12 17.72
C ALA A 327 4.03 -5.69 17.44
N LEU A 328 3.11 -6.66 17.36
CA LEU A 328 1.69 -6.40 17.11
C LEU A 328 1.08 -5.48 18.20
N CYS A 329 1.43 -5.71 19.47
CA CYS A 329 0.91 -4.95 20.60
C CYS A 329 1.54 -3.57 20.78
N THR A 330 2.82 -3.39 20.46
CA THR A 330 3.57 -2.16 20.78
C THR A 330 3.84 -1.26 19.57
N SER A 331 3.74 -1.78 18.34
CA SER A 331 4.09 -1.04 17.13
C SER A 331 3.05 0.04 16.82
N LYS A 332 3.39 1.29 17.14
CA LYS A 332 2.62 2.48 16.71
C LYS A 332 2.51 2.57 15.18
N LYS A 333 3.44 1.95 14.43
CA LYS A 333 3.37 1.85 12.97
C LYS A 333 2.23 0.92 12.56
N ALA A 334 2.17 -0.30 13.10
CA ALA A 334 1.09 -1.25 12.83
C ALA A 334 -0.30 -0.63 13.09
N HIS A 335 -0.46 0.04 14.24
CA HIS A 335 -1.71 0.71 14.61
C HIS A 335 -2.12 1.83 13.62
N ASN A 336 -1.16 2.60 13.11
CA ASN A 336 -1.43 3.64 12.11
C ASN A 336 -1.80 3.03 10.75
N VAL A 337 -1.08 2.00 10.28
CA VAL A 337 -1.38 1.36 8.98
C VAL A 337 -2.75 0.67 9.01
N ILE A 338 -3.11 0.01 10.11
CA ILE A 338 -4.45 -0.59 10.29
C ILE A 338 -5.53 0.49 10.17
N LYS A 339 -5.34 1.65 10.80
CA LYS A 339 -6.29 2.75 10.76
C LYS A 339 -6.46 3.31 9.35
N THR A 340 -5.34 3.59 8.67
CA THR A 340 -5.34 4.09 7.29
C THR A 340 -5.97 3.10 6.31
N SER A 341 -5.72 1.80 6.46
CA SER A 341 -6.33 0.76 5.61
C SER A 341 -7.83 0.61 5.83
N VAL A 342 -8.29 0.70 7.09
CA VAL A 342 -9.72 0.73 7.41
C VAL A 342 -10.38 1.95 6.76
N ASP A 343 -9.71 3.11 6.78
CA ASP A 343 -10.22 4.33 6.15
C ASP A 343 -10.32 4.19 4.62
N LEU A 344 -9.38 3.48 3.96
CA LEU A 344 -9.37 3.22 2.51
C LEU A 344 -10.38 2.15 2.04
N SER A 345 -10.84 1.27 2.93
CA SER A 345 -11.69 0.11 2.58
C SER A 345 -13.18 0.32 2.87
N ARG A 346 -13.58 1.57 3.16
CA ARG A 346 -14.97 1.95 3.40
C ARG A 346 -15.86 1.63 2.19
N GLN A 347 -17.08 1.21 2.50
CA GLN A 347 -18.10 0.73 1.56
C GLN A 347 -18.80 1.88 0.83
N ASP A 348 -18.76 3.09 1.40
CA ASP A 348 -19.24 4.33 0.78
C ASP A 348 -18.30 4.84 -0.32
N GLU A 349 -18.79 5.72 -1.20
CA GLU A 349 -17.97 6.41 -2.19
C GLU A 349 -16.92 7.29 -1.50
N GLY A 350 -15.71 6.75 -1.36
CA GLY A 350 -14.51 7.42 -0.83
C GLY A 350 -13.41 7.57 -1.89
N GLU A 351 -12.34 8.29 -1.53
CA GLU A 351 -11.25 8.71 -2.44
C GLU A 351 -10.71 7.58 -3.34
N GLU A 352 -10.94 7.71 -4.64
CA GLU A 352 -10.27 6.88 -5.64
C GLU A 352 -8.98 7.59 -6.05
N SER A 353 -7.86 7.13 -5.49
CA SER A 353 -6.52 7.70 -5.67
C SER A 353 -5.92 7.43 -7.05
N PHE A 354 -6.53 6.55 -7.84
CA PHE A 354 -6.01 6.08 -9.13
C PHE A 354 -6.81 6.65 -10.30
N GLY A 355 -6.11 7.10 -11.34
CA GLY A 355 -6.73 7.57 -12.58
C GLY A 355 -7.36 6.42 -13.39
N SER A 356 -7.95 6.72 -14.55
CA SER A 356 -8.52 5.69 -15.44
C SER A 356 -7.50 5.20 -16.48
N THR A 357 -7.32 3.89 -16.65
CA THR A 357 -6.50 3.32 -17.75
C THR A 357 -7.36 2.78 -18.92
N PRO A 358 -6.83 2.75 -20.16
CA PRO A 358 -7.53 2.12 -21.30
C PRO A 358 -7.88 0.64 -21.07
N ILE A 359 -7.00 -0.10 -20.40
CA ILE A 359 -7.20 -1.51 -20.06
C ILE A 359 -8.37 -1.66 -19.08
N ALA A 360 -8.39 -0.87 -18.00
CA ALA A 360 -9.50 -0.89 -17.04
C ALA A 360 -10.84 -0.54 -17.69
N ARG A 361 -10.88 0.47 -18.58
CA ARG A 361 -12.10 0.83 -19.33
C ARG A 361 -12.60 -0.34 -20.20
N THR A 362 -11.69 -1.07 -20.83
CA THR A 362 -12.03 -2.24 -21.65
C THR A 362 -12.59 -3.37 -20.79
N LEU A 363 -12.00 -3.61 -19.62
CA LEU A 363 -12.41 -4.66 -18.69
C LEU A 363 -13.79 -4.38 -18.06
N VAL A 364 -14.07 -3.11 -17.73
CA VAL A 364 -15.42 -2.66 -17.31
C VAL A 364 -16.43 -2.87 -18.43
N ARG A 365 -16.12 -2.45 -19.67
CA ARG A 365 -17.02 -2.63 -20.82
C ARG A 365 -17.31 -4.11 -21.07
N PHE A 366 -16.30 -4.96 -21.03
CA PHE A 366 -16.46 -6.40 -21.19
C PHE A 366 -17.35 -6.98 -20.07
N SER A 367 -17.12 -6.61 -18.82
CA SER A 367 -17.94 -7.05 -17.67
C SER A 367 -19.39 -6.60 -17.79
N LEU A 368 -19.64 -5.37 -18.26
CA LEU A 368 -20.99 -4.87 -18.54
C LEU A 368 -21.67 -5.62 -19.68
N VAL A 369 -20.94 -5.96 -20.75
CA VAL A 369 -21.47 -6.77 -21.85
C VAL A 369 -21.85 -8.17 -21.37
N LEU A 370 -21.00 -8.81 -20.56
CA LEU A 370 -21.25 -10.13 -19.97
C LEU A 370 -22.45 -10.11 -19.02
N SER A 371 -22.50 -9.13 -18.13
CA SER A 371 -23.63 -8.93 -17.20
C SER A 371 -24.94 -8.70 -17.96
N ASN A 372 -24.92 -7.84 -18.99
CA ASN A 372 -26.09 -7.62 -19.84
C ASN A 372 -26.50 -8.89 -20.60
N GLY A 373 -25.54 -9.68 -21.08
CA GLY A 373 -25.79 -10.98 -21.72
C GLY A 373 -26.46 -11.98 -20.77
N VAL A 374 -25.92 -12.16 -19.57
CA VAL A 374 -26.52 -13.01 -18.53
C VAL A 374 -27.91 -12.50 -18.14
N SER A 375 -28.09 -11.18 -18.01
CA SER A 375 -29.39 -10.58 -17.64
C SER A 375 -30.50 -10.82 -18.67
N LYS A 376 -30.15 -11.12 -19.93
CA LYS A 376 -31.12 -11.47 -20.99
C LYS A 376 -31.59 -12.92 -20.89
N ILE A 377 -30.81 -13.80 -20.26
CA ILE A 377 -31.10 -15.23 -20.13
C ILE A 377 -31.85 -15.52 -18.81
N VAL A 378 -31.67 -14.68 -17.80
CA VAL A 378 -32.32 -14.83 -16.49
C VAL A 378 -33.76 -14.29 -16.52
N PRO A 379 -34.78 -15.08 -16.07
CA PRO A 379 -36.17 -14.62 -16.00
C PRO A 379 -36.35 -13.35 -15.14
N GLU A 380 -37.30 -12.48 -15.51
CA GLU A 380 -37.54 -11.22 -14.78
C GLU A 380 -37.90 -11.44 -13.31
N SER A 381 -38.68 -12.47 -12.98
CA SER A 381 -39.05 -12.79 -11.60
C SER A 381 -37.82 -13.11 -10.74
N THR A 382 -36.85 -13.86 -11.29
CA THR A 382 -35.59 -14.18 -10.63
C THR A 382 -34.71 -12.94 -10.51
N LYS A 383 -34.66 -12.11 -11.55
CA LYS A 383 -33.90 -10.84 -11.54
C LYS A 383 -34.41 -9.90 -10.45
N ARG A 384 -35.74 -9.66 -10.41
CA ARG A 384 -36.38 -8.84 -9.37
C ARG A 384 -36.12 -9.41 -7.98
N TRP A 385 -36.24 -10.72 -7.81
CA TRP A 385 -35.93 -11.37 -6.53
C TRP A 385 -34.47 -11.16 -6.11
N ILE A 386 -33.50 -11.39 -7.01
CA ILE A 386 -32.08 -11.13 -6.73
C ILE A 386 -31.88 -9.67 -6.35
N ASP A 387 -32.45 -8.71 -7.10
CA ASP A 387 -32.29 -7.28 -6.82
C ASP A 387 -32.81 -6.90 -5.42
N THR A 388 -33.87 -7.52 -4.91
CA THR A 388 -34.31 -7.31 -3.51
C THR A 388 -33.28 -7.77 -2.46
N ARG A 389 -32.37 -8.69 -2.80
CA ARG A 389 -31.29 -9.15 -1.90
C ARG A 389 -30.07 -8.23 -1.89
N PHE A 390 -29.95 -7.34 -2.88
CA PHE A 390 -28.82 -6.42 -3.06
C PHE A 390 -29.21 -4.94 -2.87
N GLN A 391 -30.30 -4.66 -2.14
CA GLN A 391 -30.73 -3.31 -1.77
C GLN A 391 -29.79 -2.72 -0.71
N LYS A 392 -28.95 -1.77 -1.10
CA LYS A 392 -27.95 -1.14 -0.22
C LYS A 392 -28.58 -0.17 0.79
N ASP A 393 -29.71 0.44 0.47
CA ASP A 393 -30.38 1.45 1.32
C ASP A 393 -30.89 0.85 2.65
N GLU A 394 -31.04 -0.47 2.73
CA GLU A 394 -31.39 -1.18 3.97
C GLU A 394 -30.19 -1.77 4.72
N ALA A 395 -28.95 -1.39 4.38
CA ALA A 395 -27.76 -1.98 4.98
C ALA A 395 -27.63 -1.65 6.47
N ILE A 396 -27.48 -2.70 7.29
CA ILE A 396 -27.21 -2.55 8.73
C ILE A 396 -25.69 -2.40 8.90
N ILE A 397 -25.22 -1.16 8.90
CA ILE A 397 -23.82 -0.81 9.17
C ILE A 397 -23.76 -0.16 10.55
N ALA A 398 -22.81 -0.59 11.40
CA ALA A 398 -22.61 0.05 12.69
C ALA A 398 -22.12 1.49 12.48
N ASP A 399 -22.51 2.42 13.35
CA ASP A 399 -22.14 3.83 13.20
C ASP A 399 -20.60 3.99 13.09
N GLY A 400 -20.15 4.62 12.01
CA GLY A 400 -18.74 4.77 11.63
C GLY A 400 -17.98 3.46 11.28
N ALA A 401 -18.66 2.36 10.95
CA ALA A 401 -18.03 1.15 10.41
C ALA A 401 -17.82 1.28 8.89
N ALA A 402 -16.74 0.69 8.40
CA ALA A 402 -16.35 0.70 6.99
C ALA A 402 -17.22 -0.22 6.13
N PHE A 403 -17.69 -1.35 6.67
CA PHE A 403 -18.59 -2.30 6.00
C PHE A 403 -19.33 -3.19 7.01
N ASP A 404 -20.32 -3.95 6.54
CA ASP A 404 -21.12 -4.82 7.40
C ASP A 404 -20.39 -6.10 7.87
N LEU A 405 -20.99 -6.75 8.87
CA LEU A 405 -20.43 -7.95 9.49
C LEU A 405 -20.48 -9.20 8.59
N VAL A 406 -21.33 -9.23 7.56
CA VAL A 406 -21.41 -10.37 6.62
C VAL A 406 -20.18 -10.37 5.74
N ARG A 407 -19.85 -9.23 5.14
CA ARG A 407 -18.65 -9.06 4.32
C ARG A 407 -17.38 -9.29 5.14
N ALA A 408 -17.34 -8.77 6.37
CA ALA A 408 -16.21 -9.01 7.27
C ALA A 408 -16.00 -10.49 7.58
N ALA A 409 -17.08 -11.23 7.85
CA ALA A 409 -17.02 -12.66 8.12
C ALA A 409 -16.48 -13.43 6.90
N VAL A 410 -17.01 -13.16 5.69
CA VAL A 410 -16.57 -13.83 4.47
C VAL A 410 -15.10 -13.52 4.17
N ASN A 411 -14.69 -12.25 4.27
CA ASN A 411 -13.29 -11.85 4.04
C ASN A 411 -12.32 -12.65 4.94
N LEU A 412 -12.59 -12.70 6.25
CA LEU A 412 -11.69 -13.34 7.22
C LEU A 412 -11.68 -14.86 7.08
N VAL A 413 -12.85 -15.49 6.99
CA VAL A 413 -12.99 -16.95 6.90
C VAL A 413 -12.35 -17.45 5.60
N LEU A 414 -12.68 -16.83 4.47
CA LEU A 414 -12.21 -17.30 3.17
C LEU A 414 -10.72 -17.06 2.97
N ALA A 415 -10.21 -15.87 3.32
CA ALA A 415 -8.78 -15.62 3.21
C ALA A 415 -7.96 -16.56 4.13
N GLY A 416 -8.43 -16.78 5.37
CA GLY A 416 -7.77 -17.70 6.30
C GLY A 416 -7.74 -19.13 5.77
N LEU A 417 -8.85 -19.59 5.17
CA LEU A 417 -8.95 -20.92 4.56
C LEU A 417 -8.02 -21.08 3.36
N LEU A 418 -7.97 -20.10 2.45
CA LEU A 418 -7.11 -20.17 1.27
C LEU A 418 -5.63 -20.18 1.65
N ILE A 419 -5.23 -19.36 2.64
CA ILE A 419 -3.85 -19.35 3.16
C ILE A 419 -3.52 -20.68 3.84
N ALA A 420 -4.37 -21.15 4.75
CA ALA A 420 -4.16 -22.44 5.44
C ALA A 420 -4.10 -23.62 4.47
N LEU A 421 -4.89 -23.60 3.38
CA LEU A 421 -4.82 -24.60 2.32
C LEU A 421 -3.45 -24.56 1.62
N GLY A 422 -2.96 -23.38 1.24
CA GLY A 422 -1.62 -23.21 0.65
C GLY A 422 -0.51 -23.71 1.56
N THR A 423 -0.54 -23.31 2.83
CA THR A 423 0.41 -23.78 3.86
C THR A 423 0.38 -25.30 4.00
N SER A 424 -0.80 -25.93 4.00
CA SER A 424 -0.93 -27.40 4.07
C SER A 424 -0.37 -28.14 2.85
N LEU A 425 -0.21 -27.44 1.72
CA LEU A 425 0.40 -27.96 0.50
C LEU A 425 1.90 -27.61 0.39
N LYS A 426 2.48 -26.97 1.42
CA LYS A 426 3.83 -26.39 1.37
C LYS A 426 4.03 -25.49 0.15
N LEU A 427 3.02 -24.66 -0.13
CA LEU A 427 3.03 -23.64 -1.17
C LEU A 427 2.90 -22.28 -0.48
N PRO A 428 4.00 -21.53 -0.30
CA PRO A 428 3.95 -20.25 0.37
C PRO A 428 3.13 -19.29 -0.48
N LEU A 429 2.05 -18.78 0.11
CA LEU A 429 1.20 -17.81 -0.55
C LEU A 429 1.54 -16.40 -0.07
N SER A 430 1.21 -15.40 -0.86
CA SER A 430 1.23 -14.03 -0.37
C SER A 430 -0.05 -13.77 0.43
N THR A 431 0.06 -13.66 1.75
CA THR A 431 -1.09 -13.35 2.61
C THR A 431 -1.70 -12.01 2.23
N THR A 432 -0.87 -11.00 1.95
CA THR A 432 -1.26 -9.69 1.42
C THR A 432 -2.05 -9.78 0.12
N TYR A 433 -1.63 -10.63 -0.83
CA TYR A 433 -2.35 -10.73 -2.11
C TYR A 433 -3.69 -11.43 -1.93
N VAL A 434 -3.72 -12.53 -1.16
CA VAL A 434 -4.93 -13.32 -0.93
C VAL A 434 -5.98 -12.48 -0.19
N THR A 435 -5.63 -11.82 0.92
CA THR A 435 -6.58 -11.01 1.70
C THR A 435 -7.10 -9.83 0.89
N PHE A 436 -6.23 -9.12 0.18
CA PHE A 436 -6.61 -8.02 -0.70
C PHE A 436 -7.55 -8.48 -1.81
N MET A 437 -7.24 -9.59 -2.49
CA MET A 437 -8.05 -10.08 -3.60
C MET A 437 -9.39 -10.66 -3.16
N VAL A 438 -9.45 -11.33 -2.00
CA VAL A 438 -10.74 -11.70 -1.39
C VAL A 438 -11.56 -10.43 -1.13
N ALA A 439 -10.97 -9.40 -0.51
CA ALA A 439 -11.69 -8.16 -0.20
C ALA A 439 -12.18 -7.41 -1.45
N MET A 440 -11.42 -7.45 -2.56
CA MET A 440 -11.83 -6.90 -3.84
C MET A 440 -12.92 -7.74 -4.52
N GLY A 441 -12.83 -9.07 -4.45
CA GLY A 441 -13.87 -9.98 -4.92
C GLY A 441 -15.19 -9.78 -4.18
N THR A 442 -15.17 -9.69 -2.85
CA THR A 442 -16.37 -9.42 -2.03
C THR A 442 -16.95 -8.03 -2.31
N SER A 443 -16.08 -7.03 -2.53
CA SER A 443 -16.49 -5.67 -2.94
C SER A 443 -17.31 -5.67 -4.23
N LEU A 444 -16.83 -6.41 -5.23
CA LEU A 444 -17.48 -6.53 -6.53
C LEU A 444 -18.82 -7.26 -6.40
N ALA A 445 -18.88 -8.34 -5.62
CA ALA A 445 -20.13 -9.06 -5.35
C ALA A 445 -21.19 -8.18 -4.68
N ASP A 446 -20.79 -7.28 -3.79
CA ASP A 446 -21.67 -6.30 -3.13
C ASP A 446 -22.14 -5.17 -4.06
N ARG A 447 -21.83 -5.24 -5.36
CA ARG A 447 -22.08 -4.20 -6.37
C ARG A 447 -21.49 -2.85 -5.95
N ALA A 448 -20.38 -2.84 -5.21
CA ALA A 448 -19.77 -1.60 -4.73
C ALA A 448 -19.08 -0.80 -5.85
N TRP A 449 -18.86 -1.41 -7.02
CA TRP A 449 -18.20 -0.78 -8.16
C TRP A 449 -19.28 -0.18 -9.07
N GLY A 450 -19.65 1.07 -8.82
CA GLY A 450 -20.64 1.81 -9.61
C GLY A 450 -20.14 2.14 -11.02
N ARG A 451 -21.03 2.62 -11.89
CA ARG A 451 -20.66 3.01 -13.27
C ARG A 451 -19.56 4.08 -13.30
N ASP A 452 -19.59 4.98 -12.32
CA ASP A 452 -18.69 6.13 -12.22
C ASP A 452 -17.38 5.80 -11.48
N SER A 453 -17.36 4.74 -10.66
CA SER A 453 -16.20 4.32 -9.84
C SER A 453 -15.46 3.08 -10.36
N ALA A 454 -16.13 2.20 -11.11
CA ALA A 454 -15.59 0.88 -11.47
C ALA A 454 -14.26 0.95 -12.23
N VAL A 455 -14.10 1.93 -13.13
CA VAL A 455 -12.89 2.10 -13.94
C VAL A 455 -11.69 2.45 -13.06
N PHE A 456 -11.88 3.32 -12.07
CA PHE A 456 -10.82 3.76 -11.17
C PHE A 456 -10.46 2.65 -10.18
N ARG A 457 -11.45 1.90 -9.64
CA ARG A 457 -11.19 0.74 -8.76
C ARG A 457 -10.45 -0.38 -9.48
N ILE A 458 -10.83 -0.72 -10.70
CA ILE A 458 -10.10 -1.71 -11.51
C ILE A 458 -8.69 -1.19 -11.84
N THR A 459 -8.54 0.10 -12.14
CA THR A 459 -7.19 0.66 -12.34
C THR A 459 -6.36 0.58 -11.06
N GLY A 460 -6.95 0.79 -9.89
CA GLY A 460 -6.31 0.59 -8.59
C GLY A 460 -5.84 -0.85 -8.40
N VAL A 461 -6.72 -1.84 -8.63
CA VAL A 461 -6.36 -3.28 -8.58
C VAL A 461 -5.21 -3.59 -9.54
N LEU A 462 -5.27 -3.13 -10.79
CA LEU A 462 -4.22 -3.36 -11.79
C LEU A 462 -2.90 -2.68 -11.42
N SER A 463 -2.96 -1.48 -10.83
CA SER A 463 -1.77 -0.76 -10.38
C SER A 463 -1.10 -1.45 -9.19
N VAL A 464 -1.90 -1.98 -8.25
CA VAL A 464 -1.42 -2.79 -7.13
C VAL A 464 -0.77 -4.09 -7.63
N ILE A 465 -1.43 -4.81 -8.54
CA ILE A 465 -0.86 -6.00 -9.20
C ILE A 465 0.43 -5.64 -9.96
N GLY A 466 0.46 -4.51 -10.67
CA GLY A 466 1.67 -4.05 -11.36
C GLY A 466 2.82 -3.78 -10.40
N GLY A 467 2.53 -3.16 -9.25
CA GLY A 467 3.50 -2.94 -8.17
C GLY A 467 4.10 -4.25 -7.65
N TRP A 468 3.30 -5.30 -7.55
CA TRP A 468 3.75 -6.63 -7.12
C TRP A 468 4.79 -7.26 -8.04
N PHE A 469 4.62 -7.14 -9.36
CA PHE A 469 5.63 -7.59 -10.33
C PHE A 469 6.92 -6.77 -10.25
N ILE A 470 6.80 -5.46 -10.01
CA ILE A 470 7.97 -4.59 -9.82
C ILE A 470 8.74 -5.01 -8.56
N THR A 471 8.04 -5.32 -7.46
CA THR A 471 8.65 -5.83 -6.22
C THR A 471 9.42 -7.12 -6.47
N ALA A 472 8.80 -8.11 -7.14
CA ALA A 472 9.46 -9.37 -7.48
C ALA A 472 10.73 -9.16 -8.34
N GLY A 473 10.64 -8.31 -9.37
CA GLY A 473 11.78 -7.99 -10.23
C GLY A 473 12.91 -7.25 -9.49
N ALA A 474 12.55 -6.31 -8.60
CA ALA A 474 13.52 -5.60 -7.77
C ALA A 474 14.21 -6.53 -6.77
N ALA A 475 13.45 -7.39 -6.08
CA ALA A 475 13.94 -8.39 -5.13
C ALA A 475 14.96 -9.32 -5.78
N PHE A 476 14.61 -9.88 -6.94
CA PHE A 476 15.52 -10.72 -7.73
C PHE A 476 16.79 -9.97 -8.13
N THR A 477 16.65 -8.78 -8.72
CA THR A 477 17.77 -8.04 -9.30
C THR A 477 18.74 -7.54 -8.23
N ILE A 478 18.23 -6.98 -7.13
CA ILE A 478 19.07 -6.47 -6.04
C ILE A 478 19.80 -7.64 -5.39
N CYS A 479 19.09 -8.73 -5.05
CA CYS A 479 19.73 -9.88 -4.41
C CYS A 479 20.77 -10.55 -5.31
N PHE A 480 20.52 -10.60 -6.63
CA PHE A 480 21.49 -11.08 -7.62
C PHE A 480 22.81 -10.30 -7.54
N PHE A 481 22.76 -8.96 -7.60
CA PHE A 481 23.97 -8.14 -7.53
C PHE A 481 24.64 -8.14 -6.15
N VAL A 482 23.85 -8.18 -5.06
CA VAL A 482 24.39 -8.30 -3.70
C VAL A 482 25.13 -9.62 -3.52
N ALA A 483 24.58 -10.74 -4.03
CA ALA A 483 25.25 -12.04 -3.98
C ALA A 483 26.57 -12.02 -4.76
N LEU A 484 26.61 -11.45 -5.97
CA LEU A 484 27.86 -11.28 -6.73
C LEU A 484 28.89 -10.43 -5.97
N LEU A 485 28.45 -9.33 -5.35
CA LEU A 485 29.33 -8.43 -4.61
C LEU A 485 29.92 -9.13 -3.38
N ILE A 486 29.13 -9.94 -2.67
CA ILE A 486 29.60 -10.75 -1.54
C ILE A 486 30.58 -11.82 -2.03
N HIS A 487 30.24 -12.54 -3.12
CA HIS A 487 31.07 -13.60 -3.65
C HIS A 487 32.46 -13.10 -4.08
N PHE A 488 32.53 -12.04 -4.90
CA PHE A 488 33.81 -11.51 -5.38
C PHE A 488 34.54 -10.62 -4.36
N GLY A 489 33.81 -9.89 -3.52
CA GLY A 489 34.40 -8.95 -2.55
C GLY A 489 34.75 -9.57 -1.20
N GLY A 490 34.31 -10.81 -0.93
CA GLY A 490 34.59 -11.55 0.28
C GLY A 490 34.24 -10.79 1.57
N THR A 491 35.07 -10.92 2.60
CA THR A 491 34.80 -10.34 3.92
C THR A 491 34.69 -8.81 3.92
N ILE A 492 35.45 -8.11 3.06
CA ILE A 492 35.41 -6.64 2.99
C ILE A 492 34.05 -6.17 2.48
N ALA A 493 33.53 -6.81 1.44
CA ALA A 493 32.20 -6.57 0.92
C ALA A 493 31.12 -6.82 1.98
N ILE A 494 31.20 -7.93 2.72
CA ILE A 494 30.26 -8.27 3.78
C ILE A 494 30.21 -7.14 4.83
N VAL A 495 31.36 -6.70 5.35
CA VAL A 495 31.41 -5.64 6.37
C VAL A 495 30.86 -4.32 5.84
N ALA A 496 31.19 -3.96 4.60
CA ALA A 496 30.70 -2.73 3.97
C ALA A 496 29.17 -2.75 3.77
N LEU A 497 28.62 -3.89 3.32
CA LEU A 497 27.18 -4.05 3.12
C LEU A 497 26.41 -4.06 4.45
N ILE A 498 26.96 -4.69 5.50
CA ILE A 498 26.40 -4.64 6.85
C ILE A 498 26.34 -3.19 7.35
N ALA A 499 27.44 -2.43 7.20
CA ALA A 499 27.48 -1.02 7.60
C ALA A 499 26.46 -0.18 6.82
N LEU A 500 26.32 -0.43 5.51
CA LEU A 500 25.34 0.23 4.66
C LEU A 500 23.90 -0.07 5.11
N ALA A 501 23.58 -1.33 5.39
CA ALA A 501 22.26 -1.74 5.88
C ALA A 501 21.92 -1.03 7.21
N VAL A 502 22.85 -1.02 8.16
CA VAL A 502 22.67 -0.31 9.45
C VAL A 502 22.45 1.19 9.24
N PHE A 503 23.23 1.82 8.35
CA PHE A 503 23.06 3.24 8.01
C PHE A 503 21.68 3.53 7.41
N MET A 504 21.21 2.70 6.48
CA MET A 504 19.89 2.86 5.86
C MET A 504 18.77 2.75 6.89
N LEU A 505 18.84 1.77 7.80
CA LEU A 505 17.88 1.59 8.88
C LEU A 505 17.80 2.82 9.81
N ILE A 506 18.95 3.39 10.19
CA ILE A 506 18.99 4.61 11.01
C ILE A 506 18.37 5.78 10.25
N ARG A 507 18.73 5.98 8.98
CA ARG A 507 18.22 7.06 8.14
C ARG A 507 16.70 6.98 8.00
N SER A 508 16.15 5.80 7.78
CA SER A 508 14.71 5.58 7.67
C SER A 508 13.96 5.96 8.94
N GLN A 509 14.46 5.55 10.11
CA GLN A 509 13.84 5.92 11.39
C GLN A 509 13.84 7.44 11.63
N VAL A 510 14.93 8.13 11.26
CA VAL A 510 15.02 9.60 11.32
C VAL A 510 14.02 10.24 10.37
N MET A 511 13.92 9.75 9.13
CA MET A 511 13.00 10.28 8.12
C MET A 511 11.53 10.04 8.51
N TYR A 512 11.21 8.89 9.09
CA TYR A 512 9.89 8.57 9.62
C TYR A 512 9.48 9.57 10.72
N LYS A 513 10.38 9.88 11.67
CA LYS A 513 10.13 10.91 12.69
C LYS A 513 9.85 12.29 12.09
N LYS A 514 10.63 12.68 11.06
CA LYS A 514 10.42 13.96 10.35
C LYS A 514 9.08 14.02 9.61
N ARG A 515 8.64 12.91 8.98
CA ARG A 515 7.33 12.83 8.30
C ARG A 515 6.17 12.90 9.30
N LYS A 516 6.30 12.24 10.45
CA LYS A 516 5.28 12.26 11.51
C LYS A 516 5.03 13.66 12.07
N ALA A 517 6.04 14.53 12.11
CA ALA A 517 5.88 15.93 12.51
C ALA A 517 5.04 16.74 11.50
N LYS A 518 5.00 16.34 10.22
CA LYS A 518 4.16 16.97 9.19
C LYS A 518 2.71 16.47 9.19
N GLU A 519 2.40 15.33 9.82
CA GLU A 519 1.05 14.76 9.90
C GLU A 519 0.08 15.54 10.82
N GLN A 520 0.56 16.47 11.65
CA GLN A 520 -0.30 17.32 12.51
C GLN A 520 -1.31 18.15 11.70
N VAL A 521 -1.04 18.43 10.42
CA VAL A 521 -1.97 19.17 9.54
C VAL A 521 -3.23 18.36 9.19
N ASN A 522 -3.17 17.01 9.25
CA ASN A 522 -4.32 16.13 8.98
C ASN A 522 -5.27 15.97 10.19
N GLU A 523 -4.86 16.35 11.41
CA GLU A 523 -5.74 16.28 12.57
C GLU A 523 -6.87 17.31 12.53
N THR A 524 -6.62 18.50 11.96
CA THR A 524 -7.63 19.55 11.80
C THR A 524 -8.76 19.12 10.85
N LEU A 525 -8.40 18.43 9.76
CA LEU A 525 -9.37 17.82 8.85
C LEU A 525 -10.24 16.78 9.56
N LYS A 526 -9.59 15.96 10.39
CA LYS A 526 -10.27 14.88 11.10
C LYS A 526 -11.22 15.42 12.17
N GLN A 527 -10.84 16.47 12.89
CA GLN A 527 -11.71 17.18 13.83
C GLN A 527 -12.92 17.75 13.09
N LEU A 528 -12.70 18.42 11.95
CA LEU A 528 -13.78 18.96 11.11
C LEU A 528 -14.79 17.87 10.70
N LEU A 529 -14.30 16.69 10.31
CA LEU A 529 -15.14 15.56 9.92
C LEU A 529 -15.81 14.82 11.10
N GLN A 530 -15.51 15.18 12.34
CA GLN A 530 -16.08 14.55 13.55
C GLN A 530 -16.96 15.52 14.37
N SER A 531 -16.75 16.83 14.26
CA SER A 531 -17.54 17.84 14.96
C SER A 531 -18.95 17.93 14.36
N SER A 532 -19.94 18.10 15.26
CA SER A 532 -21.37 18.23 14.93
C SER A 532 -21.91 19.63 15.21
N ASP A 533 -21.09 20.50 15.80
CA ASP A 533 -21.40 21.90 16.08
C ASP A 533 -21.02 22.77 14.88
N ASN A 534 -21.98 23.51 14.34
CA ASN A 534 -21.82 24.33 13.15
C ASN A 534 -20.80 25.46 13.37
N ALA A 535 -20.75 26.07 14.56
CA ALA A 535 -19.79 27.13 14.87
C ALA A 535 -18.35 26.60 14.87
N GLU A 536 -18.14 25.43 15.47
CA GLU A 536 -16.85 24.73 15.48
C GLU A 536 -16.42 24.30 14.06
N VAL A 537 -17.37 23.81 13.25
CA VAL A 537 -17.10 23.41 11.86
C VAL A 537 -16.67 24.59 11.00
N ILE A 538 -17.30 25.77 11.14
CA ILE A 538 -16.91 26.99 10.40
C ILE A 538 -15.51 27.45 10.80
N GLU A 539 -15.19 27.47 12.10
CA GLU A 539 -13.87 27.88 12.59
C GLU A 539 -12.77 26.92 12.08
N LEU A 540 -13.00 25.62 12.18
CA LEU A 540 -12.09 24.60 11.67
C LEU A 540 -11.95 24.69 10.14
N LEU A 541 -13.03 24.97 9.41
CA LEU A 541 -13.00 25.13 7.96
C LEU A 541 -12.23 26.39 7.53
N ARG A 542 -12.38 27.50 8.26
CA ARG A 542 -11.59 28.73 8.05
C ARG A 542 -10.10 28.47 8.24
N LYS A 543 -9.73 27.79 9.33
CA LYS A 543 -8.34 27.39 9.60
C LYS A 543 -7.79 26.45 8.54
N HIS A 544 -8.55 25.42 8.18
CA HIS A 544 -8.15 24.44 7.17
C HIS A 544 -7.97 25.10 5.80
N THR A 545 -8.94 25.90 5.36
CA THR A 545 -8.88 26.62 4.08
C THR A 545 -7.69 27.57 4.03
N ARG A 546 -7.42 28.31 5.12
CA ARG A 546 -6.24 29.18 5.22
C ARG A 546 -4.93 28.40 5.02
N GLN A 547 -4.77 27.29 5.74
CA GLN A 547 -3.57 26.44 5.61
C GLN A 547 -3.39 25.90 4.20
N GLU A 548 -4.47 25.45 3.55
CA GLU A 548 -4.41 24.95 2.18
C GLU A 548 -4.06 26.08 1.18
N LEU A 549 -4.69 27.25 1.29
CA LEU A 549 -4.38 28.39 0.43
C LEU A 549 -2.94 28.89 0.64
N THR A 550 -2.43 28.92 1.88
CA THR A 550 -1.02 29.24 2.16
C THR A 550 -0.06 28.28 1.47
N LYS A 551 -0.32 26.96 1.51
CA LYS A 551 0.50 25.97 0.80
C LYS A 551 0.47 26.17 -0.72
N VAL A 552 -0.69 26.49 -1.28
CA VAL A 552 -0.80 26.76 -2.72
C VAL A 552 -0.04 28.01 -3.11
N LEU A 553 -0.09 29.07 -2.29
CA LEU A 553 0.69 30.29 -2.53
C LEU A 553 2.20 30.05 -2.37
N GLU A 554 2.63 29.28 -1.36
CA GLU A 554 4.02 28.84 -1.20
C GLU A 554 4.50 28.01 -2.39
N PHE A 555 3.70 27.05 -2.85
CA PHE A 555 3.98 26.28 -4.06
C PHE A 555 4.12 27.20 -5.28
N THR A 556 3.22 28.18 -5.41
CA THR A 556 3.20 29.12 -6.54
C THR A 556 4.45 30.00 -6.51
N GLU A 557 4.80 30.58 -5.36
CA GLU A 557 6.02 31.35 -5.13
C GLU A 557 7.26 30.54 -5.54
N GLU A 558 7.49 29.38 -4.92
CA GLU A 558 8.68 28.57 -5.17
C GLU A 558 8.77 28.09 -6.61
N ASN A 559 7.67 27.62 -7.21
CA ASN A 559 7.70 27.01 -8.55
C ASN A 559 7.65 28.07 -9.65
N TYR A 560 7.07 29.25 -9.42
CA TYR A 560 7.19 30.38 -10.32
C TYR A 560 8.65 30.81 -10.40
N GLU A 561 9.26 31.16 -9.26
CA GLU A 561 10.65 31.60 -9.17
C GLU A 561 11.60 30.54 -9.75
N ARG A 562 11.46 29.28 -9.34
CA ARG A 562 12.30 28.18 -9.84
C ARG A 562 12.14 27.97 -11.33
N THR A 563 10.93 28.07 -11.88
CA THR A 563 10.70 27.88 -13.32
C THR A 563 11.34 29.00 -14.12
N VAL A 564 11.14 30.25 -13.71
CA VAL A 564 11.71 31.42 -14.39
C VAL A 564 13.24 31.39 -14.31
N THR A 565 13.81 31.27 -13.10
CA THR A 565 15.26 31.21 -12.92
C THR A 565 15.89 30.04 -13.66
N SER A 566 15.28 28.85 -13.61
CA SER A 566 15.81 27.68 -14.33
C SER A 566 15.74 27.85 -15.83
N PHE A 567 14.70 28.50 -16.37
CA PHE A 567 14.59 28.75 -17.79
C PHE A 567 15.60 29.80 -18.27
N LEU A 568 15.74 30.93 -17.55
CA LEU A 568 16.68 32.01 -17.91
C LEU A 568 18.14 31.54 -17.92
N HIS A 569 18.48 30.56 -17.07
CA HIS A 569 19.81 29.95 -16.94
C HIS A 569 19.93 28.56 -17.60
N GLU A 570 18.95 28.13 -18.42
CA GLU A 570 18.97 26.86 -19.15
C GLU A 570 19.18 25.60 -18.28
N ASN A 571 18.70 25.64 -17.03
CA ASN A 571 18.80 24.55 -16.06
C ASN A 571 17.67 23.52 -16.22
N LEU A 572 17.92 22.51 -17.06
CA LEU A 572 16.98 21.40 -17.31
C LEU A 572 16.56 20.64 -16.04
N ARG A 573 17.49 20.43 -15.09
CA ARG A 573 17.20 19.71 -13.84
C ARG A 573 16.21 20.48 -12.97
N GLY A 574 16.34 21.80 -12.92
CA GLY A 574 15.41 22.70 -12.23
C GLY A 574 14.00 22.62 -12.82
N LEU A 575 13.88 22.68 -14.16
CA LEU A 575 12.61 22.60 -14.87
C LEU A 575 11.93 21.23 -14.70
N ARG A 576 12.68 20.11 -14.79
CA ARG A 576 12.13 18.77 -14.53
C ARG A 576 11.62 18.64 -13.09
N ARG A 577 12.31 19.25 -12.12
CA ARG A 577 11.87 19.29 -10.72
C ARG A 577 10.59 20.09 -10.56
N SER A 578 10.49 21.29 -11.14
CA SER A 578 9.26 22.09 -11.14
C SER A 578 8.09 21.35 -11.77
N MET A 579 8.30 20.68 -12.91
CA MET A 579 7.28 19.86 -13.56
C MET A 579 6.80 18.69 -12.68
N GLY A 580 7.72 18.03 -11.97
CA GLY A 580 7.40 17.01 -10.98
C GLY A 580 6.52 17.55 -9.85
N SER A 581 6.88 18.73 -9.30
CA SER A 581 6.09 19.41 -8.28
C SER A 581 4.69 19.78 -8.78
N VAL A 582 4.56 20.33 -10.01
CA VAL A 582 3.26 20.65 -10.62
C VAL A 582 2.36 19.42 -10.71
N LYS A 583 2.90 18.27 -11.13
CA LYS A 583 2.12 17.01 -11.22
C LYS A 583 1.61 16.59 -9.84
N PHE A 584 2.44 16.70 -8.81
CA PHE A 584 2.06 16.39 -7.43
C PHE A 584 1.01 17.38 -6.90
N GLU A 585 1.21 18.67 -7.09
CA GLU A 585 0.29 19.70 -6.61
C GLU A 585 -1.09 19.62 -7.29
N LYS A 586 -1.13 19.27 -8.59
CA LYS A 586 -2.40 18.98 -9.29
C LYS A 586 -3.19 17.84 -8.64
N GLN A 587 -2.52 16.86 -8.02
CA GLN A 587 -3.19 15.80 -7.27
C GLN A 587 -3.70 16.33 -5.93
N LEU A 588 -2.90 17.14 -5.22
CA LEU A 588 -3.28 17.75 -3.95
C LEU A 588 -4.48 18.69 -4.09
N ILE A 589 -4.53 19.53 -5.13
CA ILE A 589 -5.68 20.39 -5.44
C ILE A 589 -6.96 19.60 -5.68
N LYS A 590 -6.87 18.46 -6.39
CA LYS A 590 -8.05 17.58 -6.60
C LYS A 590 -8.55 17.02 -5.28
N GLN A 591 -7.63 16.66 -4.39
CA GLN A 591 -7.96 16.22 -3.04
C GLN A 591 -8.60 17.36 -2.23
N MET A 592 -7.99 18.54 -2.20
CA MET A 592 -8.50 19.74 -1.53
C MET A 592 -9.94 20.07 -1.96
N LYS A 593 -10.21 20.13 -3.27
CA LYS A 593 -11.56 20.36 -3.82
C LYS A 593 -12.58 19.32 -3.34
N ARG A 594 -12.22 18.03 -3.36
CA ARG A 594 -13.10 16.93 -2.92
C ARG A 594 -13.40 17.03 -1.43
N THR A 595 -12.34 17.14 -0.63
CA THR A 595 -12.44 17.10 0.82
C THR A 595 -13.18 18.30 1.38
N GLY A 596 -12.93 19.51 0.87
CA GLY A 596 -13.70 20.64 1.38
C GLY A 596 -15.09 20.82 0.76
N THR A 597 -15.39 20.19 -0.38
CA THR A 597 -16.81 20.03 -0.80
C THR A 597 -17.58 19.19 0.21
N LEU A 598 -17.00 18.07 0.66
CA LEU A 598 -17.55 17.26 1.75
C LEU A 598 -17.66 18.07 3.05
N ALA A 599 -16.65 18.86 3.39
CA ALA A 599 -16.68 19.72 4.57
C ALA A 599 -17.82 20.74 4.54
N ILE A 600 -18.03 21.42 3.40
CA ILE A 600 -19.10 22.40 3.22
C ILE A 600 -20.48 21.78 3.24
N SER A 601 -20.63 20.56 2.70
CA SER A 601 -21.92 19.86 2.72
C SER A 601 -22.47 19.58 4.13
N ARG A 602 -21.65 19.78 5.17
CA ARG A 602 -22.05 19.64 6.58
C ARG A 602 -22.48 20.94 7.25
N LEU A 603 -22.23 22.09 6.63
CA LEU A 603 -22.70 23.37 7.13
C LEU A 603 -24.23 23.45 6.98
N ASP A 604 -24.87 24.32 7.76
CA ASP A 604 -26.28 24.60 7.58
C ASP A 604 -26.52 25.37 6.25
N ASN A 605 -27.73 25.25 5.72
CA ASN A 605 -28.06 25.79 4.40
C ASN A 605 -27.79 27.29 4.25
N ASN A 606 -27.96 28.09 5.31
CA ASN A 606 -27.71 29.54 5.26
C ASN A 606 -26.20 29.84 5.14
N THR A 607 -25.36 29.20 5.96
CA THR A 607 -23.90 29.36 5.86
C THR A 607 -23.35 28.83 4.54
N ILE A 608 -23.92 27.75 3.99
CA ILE A 608 -23.54 27.25 2.66
C ILE A 608 -23.79 28.31 1.58
N LEU A 609 -24.94 28.99 1.62
CA LEU A 609 -25.28 30.03 0.65
C LEU A 609 -24.31 31.22 0.71
N GLU A 610 -23.90 31.63 1.91
CA GLU A 610 -23.01 32.79 2.10
C GLU A 610 -21.54 32.46 1.85
N LYS A 611 -21.03 31.38 2.44
CA LYS A 611 -19.59 31.06 2.46
C LYS A 611 -19.19 30.03 1.40
N GLY A 612 -20.13 29.22 0.93
CA GLY A 612 -19.88 28.16 -0.06
C GLY A 612 -19.38 28.71 -1.40
N LEU A 613 -19.92 29.85 -1.85
CA LEU A 613 -19.45 30.53 -3.06
C LEU A 613 -17.98 30.94 -2.96
N TYR A 614 -17.59 31.57 -1.84
CA TYR A 614 -16.23 32.01 -1.64
C TYR A 614 -15.26 30.84 -1.52
N TYR A 615 -15.64 29.77 -0.82
CA TYR A 615 -14.82 28.57 -0.81
C TYR A 615 -14.62 28.00 -2.22
N TYR A 616 -15.70 27.85 -2.99
CA TYR A 616 -15.63 27.32 -4.36
C TYR A 616 -14.70 28.16 -5.24
N GLN A 617 -14.87 29.48 -5.24
CA GLN A 617 -14.03 30.41 -5.99
C GLN A 617 -12.56 30.37 -5.53
N GLY A 618 -12.31 30.31 -4.23
CA GLY A 618 -10.96 30.20 -3.67
C GLY A 618 -10.24 28.94 -4.14
N ASN A 619 -10.93 27.81 -4.16
CA ASN A 619 -10.39 26.55 -4.70
C ASN A 619 -10.14 26.61 -6.20
N ASP A 620 -10.98 27.35 -6.94
CA ASP A 620 -10.83 27.47 -8.38
C ASP A 620 -9.62 28.35 -8.74
N PHE A 621 -9.45 29.49 -8.08
CA PHE A 621 -8.25 30.31 -8.24
C PHE A 621 -6.97 29.58 -7.79
N ALA A 622 -7.03 28.83 -6.69
CA ALA A 622 -5.92 27.97 -6.27
C ALA A 622 -5.58 26.92 -7.33
N SER A 623 -6.59 26.33 -7.97
CA SER A 623 -6.37 25.40 -9.08
C SER A 623 -5.72 26.10 -10.27
N GLU A 624 -6.25 27.25 -10.66
CA GLU A 624 -5.73 28.01 -11.81
C GLU A 624 -4.31 28.51 -11.60
N LEU A 625 -3.89 28.83 -10.37
CA LEU A 625 -2.48 29.09 -10.06
C LEU A 625 -1.61 27.89 -10.40
N VAL A 626 -1.95 26.71 -9.89
CA VAL A 626 -1.20 25.47 -10.15
C VAL A 626 -1.19 25.11 -11.64
N TYR A 627 -2.31 25.30 -12.35
CA TYR A 627 -2.36 25.09 -13.79
C TYR A 627 -1.54 26.11 -14.56
N SER A 628 -1.54 27.39 -14.17
CA SER A 628 -0.77 28.45 -14.82
C SER A 628 0.74 28.23 -14.65
N ILE A 629 1.19 27.80 -13.47
CA ILE A 629 2.58 27.37 -13.27
C ILE A 629 2.93 26.18 -14.17
N GLY A 630 2.01 25.23 -14.34
CA GLY A 630 2.18 24.12 -15.29
C GLY A 630 2.31 24.58 -16.74
N ARG A 631 1.40 25.46 -17.18
CA ARG A 631 1.40 26.05 -18.54
C ARG A 631 2.60 26.97 -18.79
N LEU A 632 3.20 27.54 -17.74
CA LEU A 632 4.47 28.25 -17.81
C LEU A 632 5.65 27.27 -17.92
N CYS A 633 5.68 26.23 -17.09
CA CYS A 633 6.81 25.32 -16.95
C CYS A 633 6.95 24.33 -18.11
N GLU A 634 5.84 23.81 -18.65
CA GLU A 634 5.84 22.80 -19.72
C GLU A 634 6.51 23.31 -21.01
N PRO A 635 6.13 24.47 -21.57
CA PRO A 635 6.80 25.01 -22.74
C PRO A 635 8.27 25.36 -22.49
N CYS A 636 8.60 25.90 -21.32
CA CYS A 636 9.98 26.20 -20.94
C CYS A 636 10.85 24.94 -20.86
N LEU A 637 10.30 23.87 -20.27
CA LEU A 637 10.95 22.57 -20.18
C LEU A 637 11.17 21.97 -21.56
N GLU A 638 10.14 21.90 -22.39
CA GLU A 638 10.25 21.37 -23.76
C GLU A 638 11.27 22.16 -24.58
N HIS A 639 11.29 23.49 -24.42
CA HIS A 639 12.23 24.35 -25.15
C HIS A 639 13.69 24.07 -24.81
N VAL A 640 14.00 23.93 -23.51
CA VAL A 640 15.36 23.62 -23.03
C VAL A 640 15.73 22.16 -23.33
N ASP A 641 14.80 21.21 -23.15
CA ASP A 641 15.04 19.77 -23.41
C ASP A 641 15.33 19.50 -24.90
N ASN A 642 14.72 20.29 -25.79
CA ASN A 642 14.96 20.24 -27.24
C ASN A 642 16.17 21.08 -27.70
N ASN A 643 16.92 21.71 -26.78
CA ASN A 643 18.06 22.59 -27.08
C ASN A 643 17.72 23.70 -28.08
N PHE A 644 16.52 24.28 -27.98
CA PHE A 644 16.15 25.43 -28.80
C PHE A 644 16.90 26.70 -28.36
N LYS A 645 17.01 27.68 -29.28
CA LYS A 645 17.74 28.93 -29.01
C LYS A 645 17.19 29.63 -27.77
N PRO A 646 18.05 30.11 -26.84
CA PRO A 646 17.60 30.82 -25.65
C PRO A 646 16.96 32.18 -26.00
N LEU A 647 16.28 32.78 -25.03
CA LEU A 647 15.85 34.18 -25.09
C LEU A 647 17.05 35.11 -25.29
N ASP A 648 16.83 36.22 -25.98
CA ASP A 648 17.86 37.26 -26.09
C ASP A 648 18.08 38.00 -24.75
N ALA A 649 19.17 38.75 -24.65
CA ALA A 649 19.54 39.42 -23.39
C ALA A 649 18.50 40.46 -22.95
N ILE A 650 17.76 41.07 -23.88
CA ILE A 650 16.75 42.08 -23.60
C ILE A 650 15.52 41.39 -23.00
N GLN A 651 15.01 40.35 -23.66
CA GLN A 651 13.90 39.52 -23.18
C GLN A 651 14.18 38.90 -21.82
N LYS A 652 15.43 38.44 -21.60
CA LYS A 652 15.86 37.91 -20.29
C LYS A 652 15.82 38.98 -19.20
N GLY A 653 16.33 40.19 -19.47
CA GLY A 653 16.31 41.29 -18.51
C GLY A 653 14.90 41.76 -18.20
N GLU A 654 14.12 42.10 -19.24
CA GLU A 654 12.73 42.56 -19.13
C GLU A 654 11.85 41.59 -18.32
N PHE A 655 12.00 40.27 -18.53
CA PHE A 655 11.21 39.28 -17.81
C PHE A 655 11.73 38.99 -16.41
N ALA A 656 13.04 39.09 -16.17
CA ALA A 656 13.61 38.91 -14.84
C ALA A 656 13.11 39.99 -13.87
N ASP A 657 13.12 41.25 -14.29
CA ASP A 657 12.68 42.39 -13.46
C ASP A 657 11.21 42.22 -13.04
N VAL A 658 10.32 41.94 -14.00
CA VAL A 658 8.90 41.73 -13.72
C VAL A 658 8.66 40.46 -12.89
N SER A 659 9.45 39.41 -13.11
CA SER A 659 9.34 38.16 -12.36
C SER A 659 9.69 38.32 -10.88
N GLU A 660 10.66 39.17 -10.54
CA GLU A 660 11.02 39.46 -9.15
C GLU A 660 9.85 40.14 -8.42
N ASP A 661 9.25 41.15 -9.05
CA ASP A 661 8.08 41.85 -8.51
C ASP A 661 6.85 40.93 -8.35
N ILE A 662 6.62 40.01 -9.29
CA ILE A 662 5.54 39.01 -9.18
C ILE A 662 5.80 38.08 -8.00
N THR A 663 7.04 37.61 -7.83
CA THR A 663 7.42 36.73 -6.71
C THR A 663 7.20 37.44 -5.38
N TYR A 664 7.61 38.71 -5.28
CA TYR A 664 7.36 39.54 -4.11
C TYR A 664 5.86 39.71 -3.80
N LEU A 665 5.04 39.96 -4.83
CA LEU A 665 3.59 40.06 -4.67
C LEU A 665 2.99 38.76 -4.12
N ILE A 666 3.36 37.60 -4.67
CA ILE A 666 2.89 36.29 -4.20
C ILE A 666 3.30 36.08 -2.74
N GLN A 667 4.54 36.38 -2.40
CA GLN A 667 5.08 36.24 -1.04
C GLN A 667 4.30 37.12 -0.03
N THR A 668 4.04 38.39 -0.37
CA THR A 668 3.22 39.27 0.48
C THR A 668 1.80 38.75 0.63
N CYS A 669 1.18 38.28 -0.45
CA CYS A 669 -0.14 37.67 -0.42
C CYS A 669 -0.18 36.41 0.45
N ARG A 670 0.86 35.57 0.39
CA ARG A 670 1.01 34.37 1.22
C ARG A 670 1.02 34.73 2.71
N HIS A 671 1.85 35.68 3.11
CA HIS A 671 1.94 36.10 4.52
C HIS A 671 0.61 36.66 5.04
N ARG A 672 -0.11 37.45 4.22
CA ARG A 672 -1.45 37.95 4.58
C ARG A 672 -2.45 36.83 4.84
N VAL A 673 -2.45 35.81 3.99
CA VAL A 673 -3.30 34.64 4.17
C VAL A 673 -2.87 33.87 5.41
N GLU A 674 -1.58 33.63 5.60
CA GLU A 674 -1.00 32.88 6.74
C GLU A 674 -1.32 33.52 8.10
N ASP A 675 -1.09 34.83 8.22
CA ASP A 675 -1.33 35.63 9.43
C ASP A 675 -2.82 35.97 9.63
N ASN A 676 -3.67 35.63 8.65
CA ASN A 676 -5.08 36.02 8.60
C ASN A 676 -5.31 37.53 8.70
N ASN A 677 -4.37 38.34 8.18
CA ASN A 677 -4.40 39.80 8.22
C ASN A 677 -4.49 40.39 6.81
N TYR A 678 -5.67 40.94 6.49
CA TYR A 678 -5.96 41.54 5.18
C TYR A 678 -5.94 43.08 5.20
N ASP A 679 -5.41 43.70 6.26
CA ASP A 679 -5.33 45.16 6.38
C ASP A 679 -4.36 45.75 5.37
N GLY A 680 -4.77 46.79 4.63
CA GLY A 680 -3.93 47.39 3.59
C GLY A 680 -3.84 46.57 2.30
N MET A 681 -4.69 45.55 2.10
CA MET A 681 -4.79 44.77 0.85
C MET A 681 -4.91 45.62 -0.44
N GLU A 682 -5.37 46.87 -0.34
CA GLU A 682 -5.43 47.82 -1.46
C GLU A 682 -4.06 48.09 -2.10
N THR A 683 -2.98 48.05 -1.32
CA THR A 683 -1.61 48.20 -1.86
C THR A 683 -1.26 47.06 -2.81
N GLU A 684 -1.71 45.85 -2.50
CA GLU A 684 -1.38 44.63 -3.25
C GLU A 684 -2.23 44.56 -4.52
N ILE A 685 -3.49 44.99 -4.43
CA ILE A 685 -4.36 45.17 -5.60
C ILE A 685 -3.75 46.20 -6.55
N ARG A 686 -3.21 47.32 -6.03
CA ARG A 686 -2.56 48.35 -6.85
C ARG A 686 -1.29 47.81 -7.51
N LYS A 687 -0.39 47.17 -6.76
CA LYS A 687 0.85 46.58 -7.30
C LYS A 687 0.55 45.52 -8.38
N ALA A 688 -0.48 44.70 -8.19
CA ALA A 688 -0.90 43.74 -9.20
C ALA A 688 -1.44 44.38 -10.49
N ASN A 689 -2.19 45.50 -10.37
CA ASN A 689 -2.64 46.25 -11.53
C ASN A 689 -1.47 46.88 -12.29
N GLU A 690 -0.46 47.39 -11.57
CA GLU A 690 0.80 47.89 -12.15
C GLU A 690 1.52 46.77 -12.92
N LEU A 691 1.71 45.61 -12.29
CA LEU A 691 2.34 44.44 -12.93
C LEU A 691 1.58 43.95 -14.16
N ASN A 692 0.25 43.91 -14.10
CA ASN A 692 -0.58 43.57 -15.26
C ASN A 692 -0.41 44.59 -16.40
N GLY A 693 -0.27 45.88 -16.06
CA GLY A 693 0.03 46.94 -17.03
C GLY A 693 1.40 46.76 -17.68
N GLU A 694 2.41 46.40 -16.90
CA GLU A 694 3.76 46.14 -17.37
C GLU A 694 3.85 44.90 -18.25
N LEU A 695 3.27 43.78 -17.83
CA LEU A 695 3.17 42.56 -18.65
C LEU A 695 2.45 42.82 -19.98
N ALA A 696 1.39 43.63 -19.97
CA ALA A 696 0.70 44.03 -21.19
C ALA A 696 1.57 44.91 -22.10
N ARG A 697 2.42 45.76 -21.54
CA ARG A 697 3.42 46.55 -22.29
C ARG A 697 4.45 45.62 -22.94
N LEU A 698 5.06 44.70 -22.19
CA LEU A 698 6.03 43.72 -22.70
C LEU A 698 5.44 42.85 -23.82
N LYS A 699 4.17 42.44 -23.71
CA LYS A 699 3.47 41.72 -24.80
C LYS A 699 3.40 42.53 -26.08
N ARG A 700 3.09 43.83 -26.00
CA ARG A 700 3.02 44.71 -27.19
C ARG A 700 4.40 44.91 -27.80
N GLU A 701 5.42 45.11 -26.97
CA GLU A 701 6.81 45.25 -27.40
C GLU A 701 7.29 43.97 -28.11
N GLU A 702 6.98 42.79 -27.57
CA GLU A 702 7.29 41.52 -28.25
C GLU A 702 6.56 41.34 -29.58
N LEU A 703 5.26 41.71 -29.65
CA LEU A 703 4.52 41.67 -30.92
C LEU A 703 5.11 42.61 -31.98
N GLN A 704 5.63 43.77 -31.57
CA GLN A 704 6.36 44.67 -32.47
C GLN A 704 7.70 44.06 -32.92
N ARG A 705 8.43 43.38 -32.02
CA ARG A 705 9.66 42.64 -32.36
C ARG A 705 9.41 41.54 -33.41
N ILE A 706 8.27 40.84 -33.33
CA ILE A 706 7.86 39.84 -34.32
C ILE A 706 7.61 40.48 -35.70
N GLN A 707 7.01 41.68 -35.75
CA GLN A 707 6.67 42.37 -37.01
C GLN A 707 7.90 42.94 -37.75
N GLY A 708 8.99 43.25 -37.04
CA GLY A 708 10.21 43.86 -37.63
C GLY A 708 11.26 42.90 -38.21
N GLN A 709 11.18 41.57 -37.93
CA GLN A 709 12.19 40.49 -38.17
C GLN A 709 13.56 40.71 -37.44
N SER A 710 14.35 39.75 -36.91
CA SER A 710 14.68 38.35 -37.27
C SER A 710 14.83 37.40 -36.05
N SER A 711 13.92 37.42 -35.07
CA SER A 711 13.94 36.41 -33.98
C SER A 711 13.31 35.09 -34.46
N SER A 712 13.67 33.98 -33.80
CA SER A 712 12.93 32.72 -34.03
C SER A 712 11.50 32.92 -33.56
N ILE A 713 10.53 32.86 -34.48
CA ILE A 713 9.09 32.97 -34.17
C ILE A 713 8.70 32.04 -33.00
N LYS A 714 9.34 30.86 -32.90
CA LYS A 714 9.13 29.91 -31.80
C LYS A 714 9.54 30.48 -30.43
N VAL A 715 10.66 31.20 -30.36
CA VAL A 715 11.16 31.84 -29.13
C VAL A 715 10.24 32.98 -28.71
N SER A 716 9.84 33.82 -29.67
CA SER A 716 8.89 34.91 -29.40
C SER A 716 7.51 34.39 -28.96
N MET A 717 7.02 33.30 -29.56
CA MET A 717 5.77 32.65 -29.11
C MET A 717 5.88 32.06 -27.70
N LEU A 718 7.03 31.47 -27.35
CA LEU A 718 7.30 31.01 -25.99
C LEU A 718 7.31 32.18 -25.00
N TYR A 719 7.99 33.28 -25.35
CA TYR A 719 8.04 34.48 -24.52
C TYR A 719 6.63 35.09 -24.29
N LEU A 720 5.80 35.17 -25.33
CA LEU A 720 4.40 35.59 -25.20
C LEU A 720 3.59 34.65 -24.29
N THR A 721 3.84 33.34 -24.37
CA THR A 721 3.21 32.35 -23.48
C THR A 721 3.64 32.58 -22.03
N MET A 722 4.93 32.82 -21.78
CA MET A 722 5.45 33.14 -20.45
C MET A 722 4.79 34.41 -19.87
N LEU A 723 4.73 35.49 -20.66
CA LEU A 723 4.06 36.73 -20.26
C LEU A 723 2.55 36.52 -20.00
N GLN A 724 1.89 35.63 -20.74
CA GLN A 724 0.49 35.31 -20.52
C GLN A 724 0.27 34.55 -19.21
N GLU A 725 1.05 33.51 -18.95
CA GLU A 725 0.90 32.74 -17.73
C GLU A 725 1.36 33.52 -16.49
N ALA A 726 2.38 34.40 -16.61
CA ALA A 726 2.74 35.34 -15.56
C ALA A 726 1.59 36.29 -15.21
N GLN A 727 0.87 36.81 -16.22
CA GLN A 727 -0.30 37.66 -16.01
C GLN A 727 -1.45 36.90 -15.32
N ASN A 728 -1.64 35.64 -15.71
CA ASN A 728 -2.62 34.75 -15.06
C ASN A 728 -2.25 34.54 -13.58
N VAL A 729 -0.98 34.28 -13.28
CA VAL A 729 -0.49 34.12 -11.89
C VAL A 729 -0.77 35.36 -11.04
N VAL A 730 -0.47 36.56 -11.54
CA VAL A 730 -0.77 37.83 -10.84
C VAL A 730 -2.28 37.96 -10.58
N THR A 731 -3.09 37.72 -11.61
CA THR A 731 -4.55 37.88 -11.55
C THR A 731 -5.19 36.90 -10.57
N TYR A 732 -4.83 35.62 -10.64
CA TYR A 732 -5.37 34.60 -9.76
C TYR A 732 -4.87 34.73 -8.33
N THR A 733 -3.64 35.19 -8.10
CA THR A 733 -3.13 35.49 -6.75
C THR A 733 -3.99 36.54 -6.07
N ILE A 734 -4.27 37.65 -6.74
CA ILE A 734 -5.13 38.73 -6.20
C ILE A 734 -6.57 38.29 -6.01
N ASN A 735 -7.13 37.55 -6.96
CA ASN A 735 -8.51 37.08 -6.82
C ASN A 735 -8.65 36.06 -5.68
N LEU A 736 -7.65 35.22 -5.47
CA LEU A 736 -7.59 34.28 -4.34
C LEU A 736 -7.59 35.03 -3.00
N ILE A 737 -6.76 36.06 -2.82
CA ILE A 737 -6.76 36.80 -1.55
C ILE A 737 -8.08 37.59 -1.32
N LYS A 738 -8.70 38.13 -2.38
CA LYS A 738 -10.02 38.80 -2.30
C LYS A 738 -11.08 37.86 -1.78
N VAL A 739 -11.12 36.64 -2.32
CA VAL A 739 -12.09 35.64 -1.93
C VAL A 739 -11.77 35.05 -0.55
N SER A 740 -10.48 34.86 -0.24
CA SER A 740 -10.04 34.42 1.09
C SER A 740 -10.50 35.39 2.16
N ARG A 741 -10.31 36.70 1.99
CA ARG A 741 -10.81 37.73 2.92
C ARG A 741 -12.31 37.58 3.20
N LYS A 742 -13.13 37.40 2.16
CA LYS A 742 -14.59 37.25 2.27
C LYS A 742 -15.00 35.94 2.95
N PHE A 743 -14.22 34.88 2.76
CA PHE A 743 -14.44 33.61 3.44
C PHE A 743 -14.09 33.71 4.93
N GLN A 744 -13.01 34.40 5.27
CA GLN A 744 -12.51 34.55 6.64
C GLN A 744 -13.30 35.58 7.48
N SER A 745 -13.96 36.57 6.87
CA SER A 745 -14.75 37.58 7.60
C SER A 745 -15.93 36.98 8.37
N GLU A 746 -16.28 37.58 9.50
CA GLU A 746 -17.44 37.23 10.33
C GLU A 746 -18.72 37.97 9.92
N GLU A 747 -18.60 39.15 9.33
CA GLU A 747 -19.74 40.00 8.95
C GLU A 747 -20.03 39.96 7.46
N GLU A 748 -21.32 40.10 7.13
CA GLU A 748 -21.85 40.42 5.80
C GLU A 748 -21.22 41.75 5.34
N ALA A 749 -20.64 41.75 4.13
CA ALA A 749 -20.24 42.95 3.42
C ALA A 749 -21.08 43.12 2.16
#